data_AF-A0A1U8NFR9-F1
#
_entry.id   AF-A0A1U8NFR9-F1
#
_cell.length_a   1.000
_cell.length_b   1.000
_cell.length_c   1.000
_cell.angle_alpha   90.00
_cell.angle_beta   90.00
_cell.angle_gamma   90.00
#
_symmetry.space_group_name_H-M   'P 1'
#
loop_
_entity.id
_entity.type
_entity.pdbx_description
1 polymer ?
#
loop_
_entity_poly.entity_id
_entity_poly.type
_entity_poly.pdbx_seq_one_letter_code
_entity_poly.pdbx_strand_id
1 'polypeptide(L)'
;MLNASPTLYPDILAMQDFGVKEEKLLKAIKAMNDVEEIIVNVEKSQQWHHLFKSVDHRVDKTLAILRPEALAEHRALLASFGWPPKLLASKVESGGLSKLLNPLLLMHGNEKKSYAQSFHVLCTLQQLHSRREARKFKTLGQKECEIRLWAIDELVTPLAVRMEYHFVKWAEQPEFMFALVYRVTRDFMEGVSDILQPLIDAARLTSYSANEAWVSAMVHILSGFLTKNVFPALAERYKEKDMKLEVISLWLHLVDLIVAFDKQMQSLLRYETCLLFPDAQRRGISVLIVFCDRPDWLKIWAKMELKDGWKKLKAVLKDAKAWQIDDKHRVDFDVSTICETFLLSSREAHKAPFVAESALKIAQEMIDRCQTLPDILSRAKFVRSTVARFFWYFSNVLLLHCRNAELPPEELDGSAFVRACESINAARYVESKLQEWSDDASFLEMTIAESNSNMQEQHQGFYDDCFFEEEIKCLAELETNWLMEIIAVLLRQFENLTLEYNHTEDSNAFIEALQSLKSQLHVLKKNLNGKDFLDLWRSVADGLDHFICGSILGGDVKFSKKQSNEFGTDMQALFLVFQPFCARPEAFFPCIRDILKLLAMSGEEVKHLLVGKKSEKYMQSYGISHLRFDQVEKTLRKLKF
;
A
#
# COMPACT_ATOMS: atom_id res chain seq x y z
N MET A 1 -4.94 39.09 76.41
CA MET A 1 -3.58 39.25 75.83
C MET A 1 -3.49 38.37 74.61
N LEU A 2 -3.31 39.02 73.46
CA LEU A 2 -3.17 38.42 72.13
C LEU A 2 -1.82 37.70 72.03
N ASN A 3 -1.82 36.44 71.60
CA ASN A 3 -0.66 35.82 70.99
C ASN A 3 -1.06 35.42 69.56
N ALA A 4 -0.68 36.28 68.61
CA ALA A 4 -0.76 36.01 67.19
C ALA A 4 0.45 35.16 66.78
N SER A 5 0.18 34.01 66.16
CA SER A 5 1.19 33.17 65.51
C SER A 5 1.57 33.76 64.15
N PRO A 6 2.87 34.02 63.86
CA PRO A 6 3.31 34.56 62.58
C PRO A 6 3.79 33.45 61.65
N THR A 7 2.89 32.85 60.86
CA THR A 7 3.28 31.92 59.77
C THR A 7 2.45 32.06 58.49
N LEU A 8 1.56 33.06 58.37
CA LEU A 8 0.72 33.29 57.18
C LEU A 8 1.19 34.44 56.27
N TYR A 9 2.26 35.16 56.64
CA TYR A 9 2.69 36.38 55.93
C TYR A 9 3.67 36.21 54.75
N PRO A 10 4.62 35.24 54.70
CA PRO A 10 5.58 35.18 53.60
C PRO A 10 4.98 34.72 52.27
N ASP A 11 3.99 33.80 52.28
CA ASP A 11 3.34 33.32 51.05
C ASP A 11 2.47 34.39 50.38
N ILE A 12 1.79 35.24 51.16
CA ILE A 12 0.94 36.32 50.63
C ILE A 12 1.77 37.40 49.94
N LEU A 13 2.95 37.73 50.49
CA LEU A 13 3.87 38.73 49.90
C LEU A 13 4.52 38.22 48.61
N ALA A 14 4.93 36.95 48.56
CA ALA A 14 5.47 36.34 47.34
C ALA A 14 4.40 36.25 46.23
N MET A 15 3.14 35.96 46.58
CA MET A 15 2.02 35.91 45.63
C MET A 15 1.58 37.30 45.12
N GLN A 16 1.65 38.35 45.94
CA GLN A 16 1.39 39.72 45.48
C GLN A 16 2.46 40.21 44.50
N ASP A 17 3.72 39.87 44.72
CA ASP A 17 4.82 40.22 43.80
C ASP A 17 4.67 39.48 42.45
N PHE A 18 4.22 38.22 42.47
CA PHE A 18 3.95 37.43 41.26
C PHE A 18 2.88 38.06 40.37
N GLY A 19 1.71 38.41 40.92
CA GLY A 19 0.62 39.03 40.13
C GLY A 19 1.00 40.37 39.51
N VAL A 20 1.84 41.17 40.18
CA VAL A 20 2.33 42.45 39.66
C VAL A 20 3.34 42.27 38.51
N LYS A 21 4.16 41.22 38.55
CA LYS A 21 5.09 40.86 37.47
C LYS A 21 4.36 40.38 36.23
N GLU A 22 3.38 39.49 36.39
CA GLU A 22 2.57 39.00 35.26
C GLU A 22 1.77 40.12 34.58
N GLU A 23 1.23 41.06 35.34
CA GLU A 23 0.53 42.22 34.78
C GLU A 23 1.48 43.11 33.93
N LYS A 24 2.72 43.28 34.38
CA LYS A 24 3.75 44.01 33.61
C LYS A 24 4.15 43.25 32.34
N LEU A 25 4.30 41.93 32.42
CA LEU A 25 4.57 41.08 31.25
C LEU A 25 3.44 41.17 30.22
N LEU A 26 2.17 41.08 30.64
CA LEU A 26 1.03 41.23 29.75
C LEU A 26 0.97 42.62 29.10
N LYS A 27 1.29 43.68 29.84
CA LYS A 27 1.40 45.04 29.27
C LYS A 27 2.51 45.14 28.23
N ALA A 28 3.66 44.52 28.47
CA ALA A 28 4.76 44.46 27.50
C ALA A 28 4.39 43.65 26.25
N ILE A 29 3.73 42.50 26.41
CA ILE A 29 3.23 41.67 25.30
C ILE A 29 2.19 42.43 24.48
N LYS A 30 1.28 43.15 25.13
CA LYS A 30 0.29 44.01 24.46
C LYS A 30 0.97 45.09 23.62
N ALA A 31 1.93 45.82 24.19
CA ALA A 31 2.67 46.85 23.45
C ALA A 31 3.39 46.28 22.21
N MET A 32 3.98 45.08 22.32
CA MET A 32 4.60 44.42 21.16
C MET A 32 3.55 43.96 20.12
N ASN A 33 2.38 43.49 20.57
CA ASN A 33 1.28 43.14 19.68
C ASN A 33 0.74 44.35 18.91
N ASP A 34 0.64 45.51 19.56
CA ASP A 34 0.22 46.77 18.95
C ASP A 34 1.25 47.22 17.89
N VAL A 35 2.56 47.07 18.18
CA VAL A 35 3.63 47.33 17.21
C VAL A 35 3.52 46.40 16.00
N GLU A 36 3.28 45.11 16.22
CA GLU A 36 3.13 44.12 15.14
C GLU A 36 1.89 44.42 14.25
N GLU A 37 0.78 44.88 14.85
CA GLU A 37 -0.41 45.30 14.11
C GLU A 37 -0.15 46.53 13.22
N ILE A 38 0.61 47.51 13.72
CA ILE A 38 1.05 48.67 12.94
C ILE A 38 1.93 48.23 11.77
N ILE A 39 2.89 47.32 11.99
CA ILE A 39 3.78 46.82 10.93
C ILE A 39 2.98 46.15 9.81
N VAL A 40 2.05 45.25 10.14
CA VAL A 40 1.22 44.54 9.16
C VAL A 40 0.38 45.52 8.31
N ASN A 41 -0.10 46.61 8.90
CA ASN A 41 -0.87 47.64 8.18
C ASN A 41 0.00 48.47 7.22
N VAL A 42 1.28 48.70 7.55
CA VAL A 42 2.20 49.56 6.78
C VAL A 42 3.02 48.77 5.74
N GLU A 43 3.19 47.45 5.93
CA GLU A 43 3.96 46.55 5.05
C GLU A 43 3.46 46.48 3.59
N LYS A 44 2.26 47.00 3.30
CA LYS A 44 1.74 47.14 1.93
C LYS A 44 2.53 48.13 1.05
N SER A 45 3.43 48.92 1.63
CA SER A 45 4.28 49.89 0.92
C SER A 45 5.76 49.48 0.95
N GLN A 46 6.35 49.21 -0.22
CA GLN A 46 7.72 48.71 -0.37
C GLN A 46 8.85 49.69 0.05
N GLN A 47 8.52 50.94 0.39
CA GLN A 47 9.51 52.01 0.56
C GLN A 47 10.23 52.01 1.93
N TRP A 48 9.81 51.19 2.90
CA TRP A 48 10.27 51.29 4.30
C TRP A 48 11.03 50.06 4.84
N HIS A 49 11.62 49.25 3.96
CA HIS A 49 12.25 47.97 4.33
C HIS A 49 13.31 48.07 5.45
N HIS A 50 14.16 49.11 5.44
CA HIS A 50 15.18 49.31 6.48
C HIS A 50 14.58 49.65 7.86
N LEU A 51 13.46 50.38 7.88
CA LEU A 51 12.75 50.69 9.11
C LEU A 51 12.11 49.42 9.68
N PHE A 52 11.45 48.62 8.85
CA PHE A 52 10.89 47.33 9.28
C PHE A 52 11.96 46.40 9.85
N LYS A 53 13.12 46.28 9.19
CA LYS A 53 14.24 45.48 9.70
C LYS A 53 14.76 45.99 11.06
N SER A 54 14.80 47.31 11.26
CA SER A 54 15.23 47.90 12.54
C SER A 54 14.22 47.66 13.66
N VAL A 55 12.92 47.85 13.38
CA VAL A 55 11.84 47.54 14.33
C VAL A 55 11.85 46.05 14.64
N ASP A 56 12.02 45.21 13.63
CA ASP A 56 12.03 43.77 13.83
C ASP A 56 13.19 43.31 14.72
N HIS A 57 14.38 43.86 14.52
CA HIS A 57 15.52 43.58 15.38
C HIS A 57 15.26 43.96 16.85
N ARG A 58 14.57 45.08 17.10
CA ARG A 58 14.26 45.53 18.48
C ARG A 58 13.21 44.64 19.15
N VAL A 59 12.17 44.26 18.42
CA VAL A 59 11.15 43.33 18.93
C VAL A 59 11.78 41.97 19.20
N ASP A 60 12.62 41.45 18.30
CA ASP A 60 13.32 40.17 18.48
C ASP A 60 14.24 40.21 19.72
N LYS A 61 14.98 41.31 19.91
CA LYS A 61 15.82 41.51 21.11
C LYS A 61 14.98 41.55 22.40
N THR A 62 13.79 42.13 22.34
CA THR A 62 12.88 42.21 23.49
C THR A 62 12.27 40.83 23.80
N LEU A 63 11.83 40.09 22.78
CA LEU A 63 11.34 38.72 22.91
C LEU A 63 12.41 37.76 23.45
N ALA A 64 13.68 37.95 23.05
CA ALA A 64 14.81 37.18 23.56
C ALA A 64 15.03 37.34 25.08
N ILE A 65 14.53 38.42 25.69
CA ILE A 65 14.59 38.66 27.14
C ILE A 65 13.29 38.19 27.81
N LEU A 66 12.14 38.60 27.27
CA LEU A 66 10.83 38.32 27.87
C LEU A 66 10.49 36.82 27.88
N ARG A 67 10.91 36.07 26.85
CA ARG A 67 10.61 34.63 26.75
C ARG A 67 11.28 33.82 27.86
N PRO A 68 12.62 33.89 28.07
CA PRO A 68 13.25 33.20 29.19
C PRO A 68 12.69 33.59 30.56
N GLU A 69 12.35 34.86 30.77
CA GLU A 69 11.80 35.38 32.03
C GLU A 69 10.42 34.79 32.31
N ALA A 70 9.49 34.87 31.34
CA ALA A 70 8.15 34.30 31.48
C ALA A 70 8.17 32.77 31.71
N LEU A 71 9.07 32.05 31.03
CA LEU A 71 9.23 30.60 31.23
C LEU A 71 9.81 30.28 32.61
N ALA A 72 10.77 31.08 33.10
CA ALA A 72 11.35 30.89 34.43
C ALA A 72 10.33 31.12 35.54
N GLU A 73 9.50 32.16 35.43
CA GLU A 73 8.41 32.43 36.37
C GLU A 73 7.37 31.30 36.35
N HIS A 74 6.97 30.83 35.17
CA HIS A 74 6.06 29.70 35.05
C HIS A 74 6.62 28.43 35.70
N ARG A 75 7.91 28.12 35.47
CA ARG A 75 8.59 26.98 36.12
C ARG A 75 8.65 27.10 37.63
N ALA A 76 8.93 28.29 38.15
CA ALA A 76 8.96 28.53 39.59
C ALA A 76 7.58 28.28 40.22
N LEU A 77 6.52 28.68 39.54
CA LEU A 77 5.15 28.41 39.93
C LEU A 77 4.80 26.92 39.87
N LEU A 78 5.19 26.22 38.80
CA LEU A 78 5.01 24.77 38.70
C LEU A 78 5.73 24.03 39.85
N ALA A 79 6.95 24.45 40.18
CA ALA A 79 7.72 23.88 41.28
C ALA A 79 7.05 24.08 42.65
N SER A 80 6.38 25.21 42.89
CA SER A 80 5.66 25.44 44.16
C SER A 80 4.48 24.49 44.34
N PHE A 81 3.86 24.03 43.26
CA PHE A 81 2.79 23.03 43.27
C PHE A 81 3.29 21.57 43.30
N GLY A 82 4.61 21.37 43.45
CA GLY A 82 5.21 20.03 43.49
C GLY A 82 5.36 19.37 42.12
N TRP A 83 5.37 20.15 41.03
CA TRP A 83 5.69 19.65 39.70
C TRP A 83 7.21 19.58 39.47
N PRO A 84 7.74 18.54 38.80
CA PRO A 84 7.04 17.34 38.35
C PRO A 84 6.73 16.37 39.52
N PRO A 85 5.62 15.60 39.43
CA PRO A 85 5.27 14.57 40.39
C PRO A 85 6.18 13.33 40.31
N LYS A 86 6.21 12.52 41.37
CA LYS A 86 6.97 11.26 41.39
C LYS A 86 6.37 10.28 40.39
N LEU A 87 7.20 9.79 39.45
CA LEU A 87 6.77 8.86 38.38
C LEU A 87 6.46 7.44 38.89
N LEU A 88 6.94 7.10 40.09
CA LEU A 88 6.74 5.80 40.74
C LEU A 88 6.18 6.05 42.14
N ALA A 89 5.06 5.40 42.48
CA ALA A 89 4.48 5.47 43.81
C ALA A 89 5.39 4.76 44.83
N SER A 90 5.68 5.42 45.96
CA SER A 90 6.35 4.77 47.09
C SER A 90 5.33 3.96 47.88
N LYS A 91 5.44 2.62 47.79
CA LYS A 91 4.69 1.55 48.49
C LYS A 91 3.24 1.31 48.03
N VAL A 92 3.03 0.04 47.65
CA VAL A 92 1.75 -0.61 47.37
C VAL A 92 1.09 -0.94 48.71
N GLU A 93 -0.01 -0.26 49.03
CA GLU A 93 -1.03 -0.83 49.92
C GLU A 93 -2.29 -1.07 49.07
N SER A 94 -2.67 -2.34 48.97
CA SER A 94 -3.84 -2.90 48.27
C SER A 94 -3.83 -2.85 46.73
N GLY A 95 -3.44 -3.99 46.12
CA GLY A 95 -4.12 -4.70 45.01
C GLY A 95 -4.56 -4.01 43.70
N GLY A 96 -4.47 -2.70 43.57
CA GLY A 96 -4.78 -1.95 42.35
C GLY A 96 -3.60 -1.10 41.92
N LEU A 97 -3.35 -0.99 40.62
CA LEU A 97 -2.35 -0.07 40.06
C LEU A 97 -2.72 1.36 40.50
N SER A 98 -2.01 1.92 41.49
CA SER A 98 -2.32 3.26 41.98
C SER A 98 -2.15 4.29 40.85
N LYS A 99 -3.23 4.96 40.47
CA LYS A 99 -3.22 6.09 39.52
C LYS A 99 -2.21 7.14 40.00
N LEU A 100 -1.37 7.66 39.10
CA LEU A 100 -0.47 8.75 39.48
C LEU A 100 -1.31 9.96 39.92
N LEU A 101 -0.94 10.56 41.05
CA LEU A 101 -1.58 11.79 41.51
C LEU A 101 -1.22 12.91 40.53
N ASN A 102 -2.22 13.50 39.90
CA ASN A 102 -2.05 14.63 38.98
C ASN A 102 -2.10 15.95 39.78
N PRO A 103 -0.98 16.66 39.99
CA PRO A 103 -0.95 17.89 40.76
C PRO A 103 -1.83 19.00 40.16
N LEU A 104 -2.11 18.96 38.85
CA LEU A 104 -2.96 19.96 38.20
C LEU A 104 -4.40 19.91 38.71
N LEU A 105 -4.90 18.73 39.09
CA LEU A 105 -6.25 18.56 39.66
C LEU A 105 -6.32 18.97 41.14
N LEU A 106 -5.16 19.07 41.81
CA LEU A 106 -5.07 19.41 43.23
C LEU A 106 -4.99 20.94 43.47
N MET A 107 -4.89 21.75 42.42
CA MET A 107 -4.82 23.21 42.52
C MET A 107 -6.18 23.81 42.93
N HIS A 108 -6.21 24.61 44.01
CA HIS A 108 -7.44 25.23 44.50
C HIS A 108 -7.28 26.75 44.72
N GLY A 109 -8.40 27.49 44.61
CA GLY A 109 -8.46 28.90 45.00
C GLY A 109 -7.51 29.82 44.22
N ASN A 110 -6.56 30.44 44.93
CA ASN A 110 -5.63 31.43 44.37
C ASN A 110 -4.53 30.80 43.50
N GLU A 111 -4.10 29.57 43.81
CA GLU A 111 -3.09 28.83 43.04
C GLU A 111 -3.54 28.59 41.59
N LYS A 112 -4.79 28.15 41.42
CA LYS A 112 -5.42 27.96 40.11
C LYS A 112 -5.50 29.26 39.31
N LYS A 113 -5.72 30.40 39.98
CA LYS A 113 -5.76 31.72 39.34
C LYS A 113 -4.38 32.16 38.86
N SER A 114 -3.36 32.05 39.72
CA SER A 114 -1.97 32.37 39.34
C SER A 114 -1.48 31.47 38.21
N TYR A 115 -1.81 30.16 38.24
CA TYR A 115 -1.48 29.25 37.15
C TYR A 115 -2.17 29.65 35.83
N ALA A 116 -3.47 29.95 35.88
CA ALA A 116 -4.23 30.39 34.71
C ALA A 116 -3.67 31.69 34.11
N GLN A 117 -3.26 32.65 34.94
CA GLN A 117 -2.65 33.90 34.51
C GLN A 117 -1.30 33.66 33.83
N SER A 118 -0.42 32.87 34.46
CA SER A 118 0.87 32.47 33.91
C SER A 118 0.74 31.73 32.58
N PHE A 119 -0.21 30.78 32.50
CA PHE A 119 -0.52 30.04 31.29
C PHE A 119 -0.99 30.98 30.17
N HIS A 120 -1.86 31.93 30.48
CA HIS A 120 -2.32 32.92 29.51
C HIS A 120 -1.18 33.83 29.01
N VAL A 121 -0.25 34.25 29.87
CA VAL A 121 0.94 35.01 29.48
C VAL A 121 1.78 34.22 28.47
N LEU A 122 2.01 32.92 28.72
CA LEU A 122 2.76 32.08 27.79
C LEU A 122 2.04 31.88 26.44
N CYS A 123 0.74 31.62 26.47
CA CYS A 123 -0.06 31.48 25.24
C CYS A 123 -0.06 32.76 24.41
N THR A 124 -0.24 33.93 25.04
CA THR A 124 -0.25 35.23 24.34
C THR A 124 1.12 35.59 23.78
N LEU A 125 2.19 35.31 24.52
CA LEU A 125 3.56 35.47 24.04
C LEU A 125 3.87 34.56 22.84
N GLN A 126 3.42 33.30 22.91
CA GLN A 126 3.57 32.35 21.82
C GLN A 126 2.79 32.77 20.57
N GLN A 127 1.55 33.24 20.71
CA GLN A 127 0.75 33.75 19.59
C GLN A 127 1.45 34.92 18.88
N LEU A 128 1.99 35.87 19.64
CA LEU A 128 2.76 36.99 19.10
C LEU A 128 3.98 36.48 18.31
N HIS A 129 4.72 35.52 18.88
CA HIS A 129 5.87 34.92 18.22
C HIS A 129 5.47 34.20 16.92
N SER A 130 4.45 33.34 16.94
CA SER A 130 3.99 32.61 15.76
C SER A 130 3.48 33.52 14.65
N ARG A 131 2.70 34.56 15.00
CA ARG A 131 2.19 35.56 14.04
C ARG A 131 3.34 36.30 13.33
N ARG A 132 4.35 36.67 14.10
CA ARG A 132 5.53 37.38 13.63
C ARG A 132 6.41 36.52 12.71
N GLU A 133 6.66 35.28 13.10
CA GLU A 133 7.39 34.33 12.25
C GLU A 133 6.62 34.08 10.95
N ALA A 134 5.29 33.91 11.00
CA ALA A 134 4.46 33.76 9.81
C ALA A 134 4.54 34.97 8.85
N ARG A 135 4.64 36.20 9.38
CA ARG A 135 4.89 37.40 8.56
C ARG A 135 6.28 37.35 7.90
N LYS A 136 7.34 37.07 8.68
CA LYS A 136 8.71 36.99 8.14
C LYS A 136 8.84 35.91 7.06
N PHE A 137 8.21 34.75 7.27
CA PHE A 137 8.33 33.58 6.39
C PHE A 137 7.35 33.55 5.21
N LYS A 138 6.30 34.39 5.18
CA LYS A 138 5.47 34.59 3.97
C LYS A 138 6.30 34.99 2.74
N THR A 139 7.52 35.47 2.94
CA THR A 139 8.49 35.85 1.90
C THR A 139 9.32 34.67 1.34
N LEU A 140 9.30 33.48 1.96
CA LEU A 140 10.27 32.40 1.67
C LEU A 140 9.68 31.00 1.39
N GLY A 141 8.35 30.83 1.42
CA GLY A 141 7.72 29.56 1.10
C GLY A 141 7.77 28.53 2.24
N GLN A 142 6.59 28.00 2.56
CA GLN A 142 6.25 26.83 3.38
C GLN A 142 7.22 26.37 4.49
N LYS A 143 6.80 26.60 5.73
CA LYS A 143 7.04 25.64 6.82
C LYS A 143 5.77 25.46 7.64
N GLU A 144 5.34 24.21 7.79
CA GLU A 144 4.22 23.81 8.64
C GLU A 144 4.55 24.15 10.09
N CYS A 145 3.61 24.79 10.79
CA CYS A 145 3.77 25.12 12.20
C CYS A 145 3.51 23.85 13.01
N GLU A 146 4.56 23.24 13.58
CA GLU A 146 4.39 22.16 14.55
C GLU A 146 3.49 22.63 15.69
N ILE A 147 2.49 21.81 16.05
CA ILE A 147 1.58 22.04 17.17
C ILE A 147 2.38 21.78 18.47
N ARG A 148 3.26 22.72 18.84
CA ARG A 148 3.97 22.73 20.12
C ARG A 148 3.48 23.90 20.95
N LEU A 149 2.85 23.64 22.08
CA LEU A 149 2.46 24.68 23.03
C LEU A 149 3.52 24.79 24.11
N TRP A 150 4.13 25.98 24.25
CA TRP A 150 5.21 26.20 25.22
C TRP A 150 4.78 25.85 26.64
N ALA A 151 3.55 26.19 27.02
CA ALA A 151 3.03 25.87 28.35
C ALA A 151 2.94 24.35 28.61
N ILE A 152 2.68 23.54 27.58
CA ILE A 152 2.69 22.08 27.68
C ILE A 152 4.12 21.55 27.68
N ASP A 153 5.00 22.10 26.84
CA ASP A 153 6.43 21.74 26.83
C ASP A 153 7.09 21.96 28.21
N GLU A 154 6.69 23.01 28.94
CA GLU A 154 7.18 23.27 30.29
C GLU A 154 6.67 22.28 31.34
N LEU A 155 5.50 21.70 31.15
CA LEU A 155 5.01 20.58 31.98
C LEU A 155 5.78 19.29 31.66
N VAL A 156 6.04 19.06 30.38
CA VAL A 156 6.60 17.80 29.87
C VAL A 156 8.12 17.72 30.07
N THR A 157 8.86 18.82 29.92
CA THR A 157 10.34 18.83 30.02
C THR A 157 10.87 18.27 31.35
N PRO A 158 10.34 18.65 32.53
CA PRO A 158 10.78 18.08 33.80
C PRO A 158 10.40 16.59 33.97
N LEU A 159 9.31 16.14 33.34
CA LEU A 159 8.95 14.72 33.30
C LEU A 159 9.93 13.95 32.41
N ALA A 160 10.31 14.51 31.26
CA ALA A 160 11.28 13.93 30.34
C ALA A 160 12.59 13.62 31.05
N VAL A 161 13.16 14.58 31.79
CA VAL A 161 14.41 14.39 32.55
C VAL A 161 14.31 13.24 33.55
N ARG A 162 13.17 13.11 34.24
CA ARG A 162 12.95 12.00 35.18
C ARG A 162 12.78 10.66 34.47
N MET A 163 12.11 10.63 33.32
CA MET A 163 11.94 9.43 32.51
C MET A 163 13.26 8.97 31.89
N GLU A 164 14.08 9.89 31.38
CA GLU A 164 15.38 9.59 30.77
C GLU A 164 16.31 8.84 31.73
N TYR A 165 16.28 9.17 33.02
CA TYR A 165 17.01 8.42 34.05
C TYR A 165 16.64 6.93 34.10
N HIS A 166 15.36 6.61 33.85
CA HIS A 166 14.88 5.23 33.77
C HIS A 166 15.17 4.61 32.39
N PHE A 167 15.00 5.38 31.31
CA PHE A 167 15.24 4.89 29.95
C PHE A 167 16.68 4.42 29.74
N VAL A 168 17.67 5.15 30.27
CA VAL A 168 19.08 4.71 30.19
C VAL A 168 19.29 3.33 30.82
N LYS A 169 18.56 3.01 31.90
CA LYS A 169 18.64 1.68 32.57
C LYS A 169 17.90 0.59 31.81
N TRP A 170 16.91 0.95 31.03
CA TRP A 170 16.05 0.03 30.27
C TRP A 170 16.42 -0.01 28.79
N ALA A 171 17.61 0.44 28.39
CA ALA A 171 18.03 0.48 26.99
C ALA A 171 17.84 -0.87 26.27
N GLU A 172 18.04 -1.98 26.99
CA GLU A 172 17.87 -3.36 26.49
C GLU A 172 16.44 -3.91 26.67
N GLN A 173 15.54 -3.17 27.32
CA GLN A 173 14.15 -3.55 27.62
C GLN A 173 13.19 -2.39 27.27
N PRO A 174 13.06 -2.07 25.97
CA PRO A 174 12.30 -0.91 25.50
C PRO A 174 10.82 -0.94 25.92
N GLU A 175 10.24 -2.12 26.18
CA GLU A 175 8.85 -2.30 26.63
C GLU A 175 8.53 -1.46 27.86
N PHE A 176 9.46 -1.38 28.81
CA PHE A 176 9.29 -0.58 30.02
C PHE A 176 9.27 0.93 29.73
N MET A 177 10.00 1.38 28.70
CA MET A 177 9.96 2.77 28.27
C MET A 177 8.59 3.12 27.71
N PHE A 178 8.10 2.33 26.75
CA PHE A 178 6.78 2.52 26.13
C PHE A 178 5.66 2.49 27.19
N ALA A 179 5.70 1.50 28.09
CA ALA A 179 4.71 1.37 29.16
C ALA A 179 4.73 2.56 30.13
N LEU A 180 5.91 3.09 30.47
CA LEU A 180 6.02 4.26 31.34
C LEU A 180 5.43 5.50 30.67
N VAL A 181 5.80 5.78 29.41
CA VAL A 181 5.30 6.94 28.68
C VAL A 181 3.79 6.87 28.50
N TYR A 182 3.27 5.71 28.10
CA TYR A 182 1.83 5.50 27.94
C TYR A 182 1.08 5.73 29.25
N ARG A 183 1.57 5.13 30.35
CA ARG A 183 0.95 5.28 31.68
C ARG A 183 0.92 6.74 32.11
N VAL A 184 2.05 7.45 32.02
CA VAL A 184 2.11 8.86 32.43
C VAL A 184 1.26 9.73 31.51
N THR A 185 1.23 9.45 30.21
CA THR A 185 0.33 10.17 29.30
C THR A 185 -1.11 10.02 29.76
N ARG A 186 -1.60 8.77 29.88
CA ARG A 186 -2.96 8.42 30.28
C ARG A 186 -3.36 8.98 31.64
N ASP A 187 -2.51 8.80 32.66
CA ASP A 187 -2.86 9.16 34.04
C ASP A 187 -3.02 10.69 34.21
N PHE A 188 -2.39 11.49 33.33
CA PHE A 188 -2.45 12.96 33.37
C PHE A 188 -3.50 13.56 32.42
N MET A 189 -4.08 12.76 31.51
CA MET A 189 -5.07 13.22 30.51
C MET A 189 -6.25 13.97 31.13
N GLU A 190 -6.75 13.53 32.28
CA GLU A 190 -7.90 14.18 32.95
C GLU A 190 -7.58 15.63 33.33
N GLY A 191 -6.40 15.89 33.91
CA GLY A 191 -6.00 17.27 34.23
C GLY A 191 -5.69 18.10 32.99
N VAL A 192 -5.20 17.49 31.92
CA VAL A 192 -5.00 18.17 30.63
C VAL A 192 -6.34 18.60 30.04
N SER A 193 -7.31 17.69 30.01
CA SER A 193 -8.66 17.96 29.50
C SER A 193 -9.40 19.00 30.36
N ASP A 194 -9.39 18.84 31.68
CA ASP A 194 -10.27 19.61 32.57
C ASP A 194 -9.67 20.97 32.99
N ILE A 195 -8.35 21.09 32.95
CA ILE A 195 -7.65 22.33 33.34
C ILE A 195 -7.05 23.04 32.13
N LEU A 196 -6.33 22.34 31.25
CA LEU A 196 -5.58 23.01 30.18
C LEU A 196 -6.46 23.36 28.99
N GLN A 197 -7.42 22.51 28.58
CA GLN A 197 -8.30 22.83 27.44
C GLN A 197 -9.11 24.13 27.68
N PRO A 198 -9.75 24.35 28.85
CA PRO A 198 -10.44 25.62 29.09
C PRO A 198 -9.53 26.85 29.07
N LEU A 199 -8.25 26.70 29.46
CA LEU A 199 -7.27 27.80 29.42
C LEU A 199 -6.83 28.11 27.98
N ILE A 200 -6.67 27.08 27.14
CA ILE A 200 -6.40 27.22 25.71
C ILE A 200 -7.57 27.90 25.00
N ASP A 201 -8.79 27.48 25.31
CA ASP A 201 -10.02 28.08 24.77
C ASP A 201 -10.15 29.56 25.20
N ALA A 202 -9.88 29.85 26.48
CA ALA A 202 -9.84 31.22 27.00
C ALA A 202 -8.77 32.08 26.34
N ALA A 203 -7.63 31.50 25.98
CA ALA A 203 -6.57 32.15 25.21
C ALA A 203 -6.89 32.29 23.71
N ARG A 204 -8.07 31.84 23.25
CA ARG A 204 -8.54 31.89 21.85
C ARG A 204 -7.63 31.15 20.87
N LEU A 205 -6.99 30.07 21.33
CA LEU A 205 -6.21 29.16 20.49
C LEU A 205 -7.12 28.08 19.87
N THR A 206 -8.14 28.50 19.12
CA THR A 206 -9.27 27.64 18.67
C THR A 206 -8.89 26.44 17.79
N SER A 207 -7.65 26.37 17.28
CA SER A 207 -7.13 25.24 16.50
C SER A 207 -6.29 24.25 17.31
N TYR A 208 -6.14 24.45 18.63
CA TYR A 208 -5.28 23.62 19.48
C TYR A 208 -6.11 22.73 20.41
N SER A 209 -5.82 21.43 20.39
CA SER A 209 -6.30 20.47 21.36
C SER A 209 -5.23 20.22 22.42
N ALA A 210 -5.57 20.44 23.69
CA ALA A 210 -4.70 20.17 24.85
C ALA A 210 -4.24 18.72 24.86
N ASN A 211 -5.18 17.81 24.55
CA ASN A 211 -4.96 16.37 24.53
C ASN A 211 -3.96 15.97 23.44
N GLU A 212 -4.10 16.53 22.23
CA GLU A 212 -3.19 16.23 21.12
C GLU A 212 -1.80 16.80 21.37
N ALA A 213 -1.71 18.04 21.86
CA ALA A 213 -0.44 18.66 22.20
C ALA A 213 0.27 17.91 23.34
N TRP A 214 -0.47 17.39 24.32
CA TRP A 214 0.08 16.56 25.40
C TRP A 214 0.59 15.21 24.89
N VAL A 215 -0.22 14.49 24.11
CA VAL A 215 0.17 13.22 23.49
C VAL A 215 1.39 13.41 22.59
N SER A 216 1.39 14.46 21.76
CA SER A 216 2.49 14.81 20.87
C SER A 216 3.79 15.09 21.63
N ALA A 217 3.72 15.89 22.69
CA ALA A 217 4.88 16.18 23.52
C ALA A 217 5.45 14.92 24.20
N MET A 218 4.59 14.01 24.66
CA MET A 218 5.00 12.73 25.25
C MET A 218 5.64 11.78 24.23
N VAL A 219 5.07 11.68 23.02
CA VAL A 219 5.65 10.95 21.90
C VAL A 219 7.02 11.52 21.54
N HIS A 220 7.18 12.85 21.57
CA HIS A 220 8.44 13.52 21.28
C HIS A 220 9.55 13.23 22.30
N ILE A 221 9.22 13.04 23.59
CA ILE A 221 10.22 12.59 24.58
C ILE A 221 10.78 11.23 24.15
N LEU A 222 9.89 10.28 23.85
CA LEU A 222 10.27 8.92 23.54
C LEU A 222 11.04 8.84 22.23
N SER A 223 10.52 9.48 21.16
CA SER A 223 11.19 9.54 19.87
C SER A 223 12.56 10.22 19.97
N GLY A 224 12.65 11.30 20.76
CA GLY A 224 13.92 12.00 21.02
C GLY A 224 14.95 11.12 21.71
N PHE A 225 14.54 10.31 22.69
CA PHE A 225 15.42 9.36 23.36
C PHE A 225 15.88 8.24 22.42
N LEU A 226 14.96 7.62 21.68
CA LEU A 226 15.26 6.53 20.74
C LEU A 226 16.20 6.99 19.63
N THR A 227 15.98 8.19 19.08
CA THR A 227 16.81 8.82 18.03
C THR A 227 18.23 9.08 18.51
N LYS A 228 18.43 9.45 19.77
CA LYS A 228 19.75 9.77 20.32
C LYS A 228 20.53 8.55 20.76
N ASN A 229 19.85 7.56 21.37
CA ASN A 229 20.54 6.51 22.12
C ASN A 229 20.37 5.10 21.54
N VAL A 230 19.23 4.79 20.92
CA VAL A 230 18.90 3.41 20.51
C VAL A 230 19.17 3.19 19.02
N PHE A 231 18.53 3.95 18.14
CA PHE A 231 18.66 3.76 16.70
C PHE A 231 20.09 3.97 16.17
N PRO A 232 20.89 4.96 16.63
CA PRO A 232 22.27 5.09 16.20
C PRO A 232 23.11 3.85 16.55
N ALA A 233 22.96 3.31 17.76
CA ALA A 233 23.68 2.12 18.20
C ALA A 233 23.30 0.89 17.37
N LEU A 234 22.00 0.70 17.09
CA LEU A 234 21.53 -0.38 16.22
C LEU A 234 22.02 -0.21 14.78
N ALA A 235 22.02 1.01 14.25
CA ALA A 235 22.46 1.31 12.89
C ALA A 235 23.95 1.04 12.68
N GLU A 236 24.80 1.34 13.67
CA GLU A 236 26.22 0.99 13.63
C GLU A 236 26.44 -0.52 13.72
N ARG A 237 25.79 -1.22 14.67
CA ARG A 237 25.87 -2.69 14.78
C ARG A 237 25.36 -3.41 13.53
N TYR A 238 24.40 -2.84 12.80
CA TYR A 238 23.91 -3.43 11.54
C TYR A 238 24.97 -3.47 10.42
N LYS A 239 25.98 -2.59 10.48
CA LYS A 239 27.09 -2.60 9.51
C LYS A 239 28.05 -3.77 9.74
N GLU A 240 28.10 -4.28 10.96
CA GLU A 240 28.91 -5.45 11.34
C GLU A 240 28.25 -6.73 10.82
N LYS A 241 29.03 -7.60 10.17
CA LYS A 241 28.48 -8.79 9.51
C LYS A 241 27.98 -9.83 10.51
N ASP A 242 28.68 -9.99 11.64
CA ASP A 242 28.45 -11.08 12.59
C ASP A 242 27.21 -10.85 13.48
N MET A 243 26.88 -9.59 13.78
CA MET A 243 25.74 -9.22 14.63
C MET A 243 24.45 -8.95 13.85
N LYS A 244 24.48 -9.10 12.52
CA LYS A 244 23.43 -8.60 11.64
C LYS A 244 22.05 -9.22 11.88
N LEU A 245 21.98 -10.51 12.17
CA LEU A 245 20.71 -11.22 12.37
C LEU A 245 20.04 -10.82 13.68
N GLU A 246 20.83 -10.70 14.75
CA GLU A 246 20.36 -10.23 16.05
C GLU A 246 19.84 -8.79 15.97
N VAL A 247 20.58 -7.92 15.30
CA VAL A 247 20.18 -6.52 15.10
C VAL A 247 18.89 -6.42 14.29
N ILE A 248 18.70 -7.27 13.27
CA ILE A 248 17.43 -7.33 12.53
C ILE A 248 16.27 -7.69 13.48
N SER A 249 16.43 -8.70 14.33
CA SER A 249 15.36 -9.08 15.27
C SER A 249 15.05 -7.99 16.29
N LEU A 250 16.07 -7.32 16.83
CA LEU A 250 15.90 -6.25 17.81
C LEU A 250 15.23 -5.02 17.17
N TRP A 251 15.61 -4.67 15.94
CA TRP A 251 15.03 -3.54 15.22
C TRP A 251 13.56 -3.79 14.88
N LEU A 252 13.22 -4.96 14.34
CA LEU A 252 11.84 -5.30 13.99
C LEU A 252 10.95 -5.37 15.24
N HIS A 253 11.46 -5.95 16.34
CA HIS A 253 10.75 -5.95 17.63
C HIS A 253 10.51 -4.52 18.15
N LEU A 254 11.52 -3.64 18.06
CA LEU A 254 11.35 -2.24 18.44
C LEU A 254 10.30 -1.54 17.58
N VAL A 255 10.25 -1.81 16.27
CA VAL A 255 9.21 -1.28 15.38
C VAL A 255 7.82 -1.81 15.76
N ASP A 256 7.69 -3.11 16.06
CA ASP A 256 6.41 -3.68 16.50
C ASP A 256 5.92 -3.03 17.82
N LEU A 257 6.84 -2.76 18.77
CA LEU A 257 6.53 -1.99 19.99
C LEU A 257 6.10 -0.55 19.68
N ILE A 258 6.78 0.12 18.73
CA ILE A 258 6.41 1.47 18.30
C ILE A 258 4.99 1.46 17.69
N VAL A 259 4.70 0.57 16.76
CA VAL A 259 3.38 0.50 16.09
C VAL A 259 2.27 0.21 17.11
N ALA A 260 2.51 -0.70 18.06
CA ALA A 260 1.57 -0.98 19.13
C ALA A 260 1.35 0.24 20.04
N PHE A 261 2.43 0.93 20.41
CA PHE A 261 2.38 2.15 21.22
C PHE A 261 1.64 3.28 20.50
N ASP A 262 1.94 3.53 19.22
CA ASP A 262 1.28 4.57 18.43
C ASP A 262 -0.24 4.31 18.35
N LYS A 263 -0.66 3.07 18.12
CA LYS A 263 -2.10 2.69 18.14
C LYS A 263 -2.73 2.94 19.51
N GLN A 264 -2.02 2.63 20.60
CA GLN A 264 -2.48 2.92 21.96
C GLN A 264 -2.58 4.43 22.22
N MET A 265 -1.61 5.22 21.77
CA MET A 265 -1.61 6.68 21.92
C MET A 265 -2.73 7.34 21.10
N GLN A 266 -2.97 6.87 19.87
CA GLN A 266 -4.09 7.31 19.05
C GLN A 266 -5.45 7.03 19.71
N SER A 267 -5.60 5.88 20.41
CA SER A 267 -6.85 5.56 21.12
C SER A 267 -7.17 6.50 22.29
N LEU A 268 -6.18 7.25 22.81
CA LEU A 268 -6.39 8.27 23.84
C LEU A 268 -7.03 9.55 23.28
N LEU A 269 -6.99 9.73 21.95
CA LEU A 269 -7.58 10.86 21.25
C LEU A 269 -8.98 10.46 20.73
N ARG A 270 -9.97 11.36 20.82
CA ARG A 270 -11.35 11.06 20.36
C ARG A 270 -11.37 10.95 18.83
N TYR A 271 -11.98 9.88 18.30
CA TYR A 271 -12.04 9.53 16.88
C TYR A 271 -12.64 10.62 15.96
N GLU A 272 -13.50 11.49 16.47
CA GLU A 272 -14.23 12.50 15.67
C GLU A 272 -13.31 13.55 15.04
N THR A 273 -12.11 13.76 15.59
CA THR A 273 -11.11 14.70 15.04
C THR A 273 -10.11 14.02 14.10
N CYS A 274 -9.93 12.69 14.19
CA CYS A 274 -8.86 11.93 13.52
C CYS A 274 -9.00 11.81 11.99
N LEU A 275 -10.21 11.89 11.45
CA LEU A 275 -10.49 11.61 10.03
C LEU A 275 -10.25 12.80 9.09
N LEU A 276 -10.00 14.01 9.63
CA LEU A 276 -9.87 15.25 8.84
C LEU A 276 -8.50 15.92 8.96
N PHE A 277 -7.51 15.26 9.54
CA PHE A 277 -6.25 15.91 9.88
C PHE A 277 -5.31 16.11 8.67
N PRO A 278 -4.77 17.33 8.48
CA PRO A 278 -3.61 17.56 7.63
C PRO A 278 -2.39 16.77 8.13
N ASP A 279 -1.48 16.40 7.22
CA ASP A 279 -0.24 15.66 7.50
C ASP A 279 0.58 16.24 8.67
N ALA A 280 0.57 17.56 8.84
CA ALA A 280 1.25 18.27 9.92
C ALA A 280 0.83 17.81 11.34
N GLN A 281 -0.41 17.35 11.53
CA GLN A 281 -0.94 16.95 12.84
C GLN A 281 -0.69 15.46 13.14
N ARG A 282 -0.59 14.62 12.09
CA ARG A 282 -0.17 13.21 12.21
C ARG A 282 1.30 13.08 12.64
N ARG A 283 2.17 14.02 12.21
CA ARG A 283 3.61 14.07 12.56
C ARG A 283 3.90 14.09 14.06
N GLY A 284 3.04 14.70 14.87
CA GLY A 284 3.27 14.79 16.32
C GLY A 284 2.93 13.52 17.09
N ILE A 285 2.08 12.64 16.57
CA ILE A 285 1.43 11.57 17.36
C ILE A 285 2.08 10.19 17.16
N SER A 286 3.02 10.07 16.22
CA SER A 286 3.69 8.81 15.88
C SER A 286 5.17 8.84 16.21
N VAL A 287 5.68 7.81 16.90
CA VAL A 287 7.12 7.64 17.13
C VAL A 287 7.84 7.27 15.83
N LEU A 288 7.15 6.78 14.79
CA LEU A 288 7.76 6.49 13.50
C LEU A 288 8.26 7.75 12.75
N ILE A 289 7.96 8.96 13.24
CA ILE A 289 8.56 10.22 12.73
C ILE A 289 10.09 10.16 12.65
N VAL A 290 10.73 9.36 13.51
CA VAL A 290 12.17 9.11 13.51
C VAL A 290 12.68 8.64 12.15
N PHE A 291 11.89 7.86 11.40
CA PHE A 291 12.27 7.38 10.07
C PHE A 291 12.03 8.43 8.96
N CYS A 292 11.12 9.38 9.18
CA CYS A 292 10.90 10.50 8.28
C CYS A 292 12.08 11.48 8.34
N ASP A 293 12.58 11.76 9.55
CA ASP A 293 13.75 12.63 9.76
C ASP A 293 15.06 11.97 9.29
N ARG A 294 15.10 10.64 9.24
CA ARG A 294 16.29 9.83 8.90
C ARG A 294 15.97 8.84 7.77
N PRO A 295 16.02 9.29 6.49
CA PRO A 295 15.73 8.42 5.35
C PRO A 295 16.75 7.29 5.18
N ASP A 296 17.95 7.41 5.75
CA ASP A 296 18.93 6.34 5.84
C ASP A 296 18.44 5.18 6.71
N TRP A 297 17.79 5.47 7.84
CA TRP A 297 17.21 4.47 8.74
C TRP A 297 15.96 3.84 8.14
N LEU A 298 15.12 4.63 7.45
CA LEU A 298 13.98 4.10 6.70
C LEU A 298 14.42 3.05 5.66
N LYS A 299 15.51 3.33 4.93
CA LYS A 299 16.10 2.39 3.96
C LYS A 299 16.66 1.13 4.63
N ILE A 300 17.23 1.25 5.83
CA ILE A 300 17.70 0.09 6.60
C ILE A 300 16.51 -0.78 7.01
N TRP A 301 15.49 -0.18 7.62
CA TRP A 301 14.28 -0.88 8.04
C TRP A 301 13.61 -1.59 6.85
N ALA A 302 13.38 -0.89 5.73
CA ALA A 302 12.80 -1.49 4.52
C ALA A 302 13.59 -2.72 4.03
N LYS A 303 14.93 -2.68 4.08
CA LYS A 303 15.77 -3.84 3.71
C LYS A 303 15.63 -4.99 4.70
N MET A 304 15.41 -4.72 5.98
CA MET A 304 15.19 -5.76 7.00
C MET A 304 13.82 -6.41 6.79
N GLU A 305 12.79 -5.60 6.59
CA GLU A 305 11.41 -6.01 6.36
C GLU A 305 11.30 -6.93 5.13
N LEU A 306 11.88 -6.49 4.00
CA LEU A 306 11.91 -7.27 2.76
C LEU A 306 12.61 -8.63 2.95
N LYS A 307 13.69 -8.68 3.74
CA LYS A 307 14.39 -9.93 4.04
C LYS A 307 13.58 -10.86 4.91
N ASP A 308 12.90 -10.33 5.92
CA ASP A 308 12.04 -11.12 6.80
C ASP A 308 10.85 -11.69 6.02
N GLY A 309 10.16 -10.86 5.24
CA GLY A 309 9.07 -11.32 4.37
C GLY A 309 9.52 -12.35 3.34
N TRP A 310 10.70 -12.17 2.75
CA TRP A 310 11.27 -13.18 1.85
C TRP A 310 11.60 -14.50 2.55
N LYS A 311 12.07 -14.44 3.80
CA LYS A 311 12.31 -15.64 4.64
C LYS A 311 10.99 -16.35 4.95
N LYS A 312 9.92 -15.61 5.27
CA LYS A 312 8.57 -16.15 5.48
C LYS A 312 8.05 -16.83 4.21
N LEU A 313 8.15 -16.17 3.05
CA LEU A 313 7.72 -16.74 1.78
C LEU A 313 8.51 -18.00 1.42
N LYS A 314 9.83 -18.02 1.65
CA LYS A 314 10.65 -19.24 1.48
C LYS A 314 10.23 -20.38 2.40
N ALA A 315 9.74 -20.10 3.61
CA ALA A 315 9.21 -21.12 4.49
C ALA A 315 7.90 -21.70 3.93
N VAL A 316 7.02 -20.84 3.40
CA VAL A 316 5.79 -21.26 2.72
C VAL A 316 6.10 -22.12 1.49
N LEU A 317 7.06 -21.71 0.65
CA LEU A 317 7.46 -22.45 -0.55
C LEU A 317 8.02 -23.86 -0.28
N LYS A 318 8.48 -24.14 0.95
CA LYS A 318 8.94 -25.47 1.36
C LYS A 318 7.79 -26.40 1.76
N ASP A 319 6.60 -25.86 2.03
CA ASP A 319 5.42 -26.65 2.32
C ASP A 319 4.94 -27.34 1.05
N ALA A 320 4.69 -28.65 1.12
CA ALA A 320 4.12 -29.43 0.03
C ALA A 320 2.73 -28.92 -0.41
N LYS A 321 2.03 -28.19 0.47
CA LYS A 321 0.72 -27.61 0.20
C LYS A 321 0.77 -26.23 -0.46
N ALA A 322 1.95 -25.64 -0.64
CA ALA A 322 2.08 -24.26 -1.13
C ALA A 322 1.38 -24.03 -2.48
N TRP A 323 1.46 -25.02 -3.36
CA TRP A 323 0.90 -24.98 -4.71
C TRP A 323 -0.48 -25.64 -4.82
N GLN A 324 -1.02 -26.17 -3.73
CA GLN A 324 -2.35 -26.79 -3.76
C GLN A 324 -3.44 -25.73 -3.94
N ILE A 325 -4.45 -26.09 -4.71
CA ILE A 325 -5.69 -25.33 -4.90
C ILE A 325 -6.76 -25.98 -4.00
N ASP A 326 -7.60 -25.18 -3.33
CA ASP A 326 -8.65 -25.73 -2.46
C ASP A 326 -9.70 -26.50 -3.29
N ASP A 327 -9.74 -27.82 -3.10
CA ASP A 327 -10.60 -28.76 -3.84
C ASP A 327 -12.10 -28.56 -3.56
N LYS A 328 -12.48 -27.79 -2.53
CA LYS A 328 -13.87 -27.64 -2.09
C LYS A 328 -14.80 -26.97 -3.10
N HIS A 329 -14.27 -26.30 -4.13
CA HIS A 329 -15.04 -25.60 -5.16
C HIS A 329 -14.85 -26.21 -6.57
N ARG A 330 -14.38 -27.46 -6.68
CA ARG A 330 -14.38 -28.23 -7.95
C ARG A 330 -15.79 -28.67 -8.36
N VAL A 331 -16.73 -27.73 -8.43
CA VAL A 331 -18.00 -27.97 -9.13
C VAL A 331 -17.69 -27.79 -10.61
N ASP A 332 -18.10 -28.75 -11.45
CA ASP A 332 -18.09 -28.58 -12.90
C ASP A 332 -18.94 -27.35 -13.24
N PHE A 333 -18.30 -26.20 -13.40
CA PHE A 333 -18.97 -24.93 -13.69
C PHE A 333 -19.57 -24.99 -15.09
N ASP A 334 -20.88 -24.81 -15.16
CA ASP A 334 -21.63 -24.73 -16.40
C ASP A 334 -21.31 -23.40 -17.11
N VAL A 335 -21.13 -23.46 -18.44
CA VAL A 335 -20.62 -22.33 -19.27
C VAL A 335 -21.52 -21.09 -19.18
N SER A 336 -22.80 -21.28 -18.82
CA SER A 336 -23.81 -20.25 -18.65
C SER A 336 -23.61 -19.35 -17.42
N THR A 337 -22.91 -19.83 -16.38
CA THR A 337 -22.74 -19.11 -15.09
C THR A 337 -21.46 -18.26 -15.05
N ILE A 338 -20.62 -18.38 -16.08
CA ILE A 338 -19.29 -17.74 -16.14
C ILE A 338 -19.41 -16.20 -16.15
N CYS A 339 -20.47 -15.61 -16.72
CA CYS A 339 -20.59 -14.15 -16.80
C CYS A 339 -21.00 -13.45 -15.48
N GLU A 340 -21.65 -14.14 -14.54
CA GLU A 340 -22.23 -13.49 -13.35
C GLU A 340 -21.35 -13.59 -12.09
N THR A 341 -20.43 -14.56 -12.04
CA THR A 341 -19.66 -14.86 -10.81
C THR A 341 -18.34 -14.09 -10.65
N PHE A 342 -17.91 -13.31 -11.65
CA PHE A 342 -16.67 -12.52 -11.59
C PHE A 342 -16.74 -11.27 -10.70
N LEU A 343 -17.89 -11.00 -10.08
CA LEU A 343 -18.07 -9.84 -9.22
C LEU A 343 -17.43 -9.98 -7.83
N LEU A 344 -16.86 -11.14 -7.49
CA LEU A 344 -16.20 -11.39 -6.20
C LEU A 344 -14.80 -12.00 -6.38
N SER A 345 -13.78 -11.17 -6.22
CA SER A 345 -12.33 -11.44 -6.32
C SER A 345 -11.79 -12.37 -5.21
N SER A 346 -12.40 -13.53 -5.05
CA SER A 346 -11.94 -14.57 -4.13
C SER A 346 -10.79 -15.36 -4.73
N ARG A 347 -9.96 -15.95 -3.86
CA ARG A 347 -8.88 -16.88 -4.23
C ARG A 347 -9.44 -18.08 -5.01
N GLU A 348 -10.62 -18.56 -4.61
CA GLU A 348 -11.34 -19.67 -5.20
C GLU A 348 -11.79 -19.36 -6.63
N ALA A 349 -12.32 -18.15 -6.88
CA ALA A 349 -12.72 -17.73 -8.22
C ALA A 349 -11.54 -17.73 -9.22
N HIS A 350 -10.35 -17.40 -8.73
CA HIS A 350 -9.12 -17.40 -9.52
C HIS A 350 -8.40 -18.76 -9.56
N LYS A 351 -8.90 -19.78 -8.84
CA LYS A 351 -8.19 -21.05 -8.62
C LYS A 351 -6.72 -20.85 -8.19
N ALA A 352 -6.47 -19.84 -7.36
CA ALA A 352 -5.12 -19.46 -6.97
C ALA A 352 -4.57 -20.38 -5.87
N PRO A 353 -3.27 -20.76 -5.94
CA PRO A 353 -2.63 -21.58 -4.93
C PRO A 353 -2.41 -20.83 -3.60
N PHE A 354 -2.25 -21.57 -2.50
CA PHE A 354 -2.01 -21.01 -1.15
C PHE A 354 -0.79 -20.08 -1.06
N VAL A 355 0.23 -20.29 -1.89
CA VAL A 355 1.42 -19.44 -1.93
C VAL A 355 1.07 -17.98 -2.32
N ALA A 356 0.09 -17.77 -3.21
CA ALA A 356 -0.32 -16.44 -3.64
C ALA A 356 -1.02 -15.68 -2.50
N GLU A 357 -1.93 -16.35 -1.78
CA GLU A 357 -2.58 -15.77 -0.59
C GLU A 357 -1.57 -15.46 0.52
N SER A 358 -0.60 -16.36 0.70
CA SER A 358 0.47 -16.17 1.69
C SER A 358 1.37 -14.99 1.33
N ALA A 359 1.70 -14.80 0.04
CA ALA A 359 2.44 -13.65 -0.45
C ALA A 359 1.69 -12.34 -0.17
N LEU A 360 0.38 -12.29 -0.45
CA LEU A 360 -0.46 -11.14 -0.14
C LEU A 360 -0.54 -10.85 1.37
N LYS A 361 -0.68 -11.88 2.22
CA LYS A 361 -0.68 -11.72 3.68
C LYS A 361 0.63 -11.14 4.20
N ILE A 362 1.76 -11.66 3.71
CA ILE A 362 3.09 -11.14 4.05
C ILE A 362 3.23 -9.68 3.62
N ALA A 363 2.78 -9.33 2.41
CA ALA A 363 2.79 -7.96 1.92
C ALA A 363 1.89 -7.04 2.76
N GLN A 364 0.69 -7.49 3.14
CA GLN A 364 -0.24 -6.75 4.00
C GLN A 364 0.38 -6.48 5.37
N GLU A 365 1.06 -7.46 5.99
CA GLU A 365 1.79 -7.25 7.25
C GLU A 365 2.84 -6.12 7.14
N MET A 366 3.55 -6.02 6.00
CA MET A 366 4.50 -4.94 5.76
C MET A 366 3.80 -3.58 5.62
N ILE A 367 2.66 -3.54 4.93
CA ILE A 367 1.85 -2.33 4.76
C ILE A 367 1.33 -1.87 6.13
N ASP A 368 0.76 -2.79 6.92
CA ASP A 368 0.18 -2.50 8.23
C ASP A 368 1.19 -1.89 9.22
N ARG A 369 2.46 -2.33 9.16
CA ARG A 369 3.54 -1.78 10.00
C ARG A 369 3.92 -0.34 9.65
N CYS A 370 3.70 0.07 8.40
CA CYS A 370 4.04 1.41 7.93
C CYS A 370 2.84 2.38 7.94
N GLN A 371 1.63 1.91 8.28
CA GLN A 371 0.42 2.74 8.33
C GLN A 371 0.51 3.90 9.32
N THR A 372 1.20 3.73 10.45
CA THR A 372 1.38 4.80 11.45
C THR A 372 2.51 5.77 11.08
N LEU A 373 3.19 5.61 9.93
CA LEU A 373 4.14 6.61 9.44
C LEU A 373 3.38 7.91 9.15
N PRO A 374 3.80 9.04 9.74
CA PRO A 374 3.06 10.28 9.61
C PRO A 374 3.28 10.99 8.27
N ASP A 375 4.40 10.75 7.61
CA ASP A 375 4.75 11.36 6.33
C ASP A 375 4.38 10.45 5.16
N ILE A 376 3.44 10.89 4.32
CA ILE A 376 2.91 10.11 3.18
C ILE A 376 4.04 9.72 2.22
N LEU A 377 4.97 10.63 1.92
CA LEU A 377 6.08 10.35 1.01
C LEU A 377 7.05 9.31 1.55
N SER A 378 7.34 9.35 2.85
CA SER A 378 8.15 8.32 3.53
C SER A 378 7.45 6.97 3.51
N ARG A 379 6.12 6.94 3.71
CA ARG A 379 5.30 5.73 3.60
C ARG A 379 5.35 5.15 2.18
N ALA A 380 5.16 5.98 1.16
CA ALA A 380 5.26 5.59 -0.25
C ALA A 380 6.64 4.98 -0.57
N LYS A 381 7.72 5.67 -0.21
CA LYS A 381 9.11 5.18 -0.37
C LYS A 381 9.36 3.85 0.33
N PHE A 382 8.78 3.65 1.52
CA PHE A 382 8.87 2.40 2.26
C PHE A 382 8.18 1.26 1.52
N VAL A 383 6.93 1.46 1.09
CA VAL A 383 6.16 0.46 0.33
C VAL A 383 6.85 0.11 -0.98
N ARG A 384 7.33 1.10 -1.75
CA ARG A 384 8.14 0.87 -2.97
C ARG A 384 9.40 0.05 -2.68
N SER A 385 10.06 0.31 -1.56
CA SER A 385 11.29 -0.39 -1.19
C SER A 385 11.07 -1.81 -0.64
N THR A 386 9.84 -2.15 -0.27
CA THR A 386 9.47 -3.41 0.38
C THR A 386 8.49 -4.21 -0.47
N VAL A 387 7.21 -3.85 -0.45
CA VAL A 387 6.08 -4.54 -1.07
C VAL A 387 6.26 -4.69 -2.57
N ALA A 388 6.55 -3.61 -3.28
CA ALA A 388 6.80 -3.62 -4.73
C ALA A 388 7.95 -4.58 -5.10
N ARG A 389 9.09 -4.44 -4.41
CA ARG A 389 10.24 -5.35 -4.58
C ARG A 389 9.93 -6.80 -4.20
N PHE A 390 9.11 -7.00 -3.19
CA PHE A 390 8.67 -8.32 -2.76
C PHE A 390 7.84 -9.01 -3.85
N PHE A 391 6.89 -8.30 -4.46
CA PHE A 391 6.13 -8.84 -5.59
C PHE A 391 6.99 -9.06 -6.82
N TRP A 392 7.99 -8.21 -7.09
CA TRP A 392 8.97 -8.49 -8.14
C TRP A 392 9.74 -9.81 -7.88
N TYR A 393 10.17 -10.07 -6.65
CA TYR A 393 10.77 -11.38 -6.29
C TYR A 393 9.77 -12.52 -6.42
N PHE A 394 8.51 -12.31 -6.05
CA PHE A 394 7.45 -13.31 -6.19
C PHE A 394 7.17 -13.64 -7.66
N SER A 395 7.10 -12.66 -8.55
CA SER A 395 6.96 -12.87 -10.01
C SER A 395 8.10 -13.72 -10.56
N ASN A 396 9.34 -13.52 -10.08
CA ASN A 396 10.46 -14.39 -10.45
C ASN A 396 10.31 -15.83 -9.95
N VAL A 397 9.69 -16.04 -8.78
CA VAL A 397 9.35 -17.39 -8.29
C VAL A 397 8.32 -18.05 -9.22
N LEU A 398 7.27 -17.34 -9.59
CA LEU A 398 6.24 -17.84 -10.52
C LEU A 398 6.87 -18.21 -11.86
N LEU A 399 7.73 -17.34 -12.40
CA LEU A 399 8.42 -17.55 -13.67
C LEU A 399 9.37 -18.75 -13.61
N LEU A 400 10.13 -18.91 -12.52
CA LEU A 400 10.99 -20.09 -12.33
C LEU A 400 10.16 -21.38 -12.19
N HIS A 401 9.03 -21.32 -11.49
CA HIS A 401 8.11 -22.44 -11.36
C HIS A 401 7.56 -22.90 -12.72
N CYS A 402 7.21 -21.94 -13.59
CA CYS A 402 6.84 -22.25 -14.97
C CYS A 402 8.01 -22.81 -15.78
N ARG A 403 9.22 -22.21 -15.72
CA ARG A 403 10.37 -22.67 -16.52
C ARG A 403 10.90 -24.04 -16.13
N ASN A 404 10.83 -24.39 -14.85
CA ASN A 404 11.18 -25.74 -14.38
C ASN A 404 10.19 -26.81 -14.87
N ALA A 405 9.06 -26.40 -15.47
CA ALA A 405 8.29 -27.22 -16.38
C ALA A 405 8.82 -26.95 -17.81
N GLU A 406 10.00 -27.48 -18.14
CA GLU A 406 10.38 -27.54 -19.55
C GLU A 406 9.23 -28.28 -20.27
N LEU A 407 8.70 -27.68 -21.33
CA LEU A 407 7.67 -28.26 -22.20
C LEU A 407 8.36 -28.82 -23.45
N PRO A 408 9.25 -29.84 -23.37
CA PRO A 408 9.80 -30.43 -24.57
C PRO A 408 8.64 -31.10 -25.33
N PRO A 409 8.52 -30.89 -26.65
CA PRO A 409 7.38 -31.36 -27.43
C PRO A 409 7.20 -32.89 -27.43
N GLU A 410 8.23 -33.64 -27.03
CA GLU A 410 8.35 -35.09 -27.17
C GLU A 410 7.77 -35.89 -25.99
N GLU A 411 7.67 -35.32 -24.77
CA GLU A 411 7.04 -35.96 -23.59
C GLU A 411 6.44 -34.91 -22.65
N LEU A 412 5.24 -34.40 -22.97
CA LEU A 412 4.49 -33.56 -22.03
C LEU A 412 3.71 -34.44 -21.04
N ASP A 413 4.29 -34.64 -19.86
CA ASP A 413 3.52 -35.13 -18.72
C ASP A 413 2.53 -34.04 -18.26
N GLY A 414 1.31 -34.43 -17.89
CA GLY A 414 0.26 -33.50 -17.46
C GLY A 414 0.67 -32.61 -16.27
N SER A 415 1.71 -33.01 -15.54
CA SER A 415 2.34 -32.26 -14.45
C SER A 415 2.98 -30.93 -14.88
N ALA A 416 3.40 -30.78 -16.14
CA ALA A 416 3.96 -29.52 -16.65
C ALA A 416 2.88 -28.45 -16.85
N PHE A 417 1.75 -28.82 -17.46
CA PHE A 417 0.60 -27.92 -17.62
C PHE A 417 0.01 -27.49 -16.28
N VAL A 418 -0.07 -28.41 -15.31
CA VAL A 418 -0.57 -28.10 -13.97
C VAL A 418 0.28 -26.99 -13.32
N ARG A 419 1.61 -27.12 -13.35
CA ARG A 419 2.52 -26.10 -12.79
C ARG A 419 2.40 -24.73 -13.47
N ALA A 420 2.27 -24.72 -14.80
CA ALA A 420 2.05 -23.48 -15.55
C ALA A 420 0.70 -22.83 -15.18
N CYS A 421 -0.37 -23.62 -15.07
CA CYS A 421 -1.69 -23.16 -14.65
C CYS A 421 -1.67 -22.58 -13.23
N GLU A 422 -1.01 -23.25 -12.28
CA GLU A 422 -0.88 -22.79 -10.90
C GLU A 422 -0.19 -21.42 -10.82
N SER A 423 0.88 -21.22 -11.60
CA SER A 423 1.58 -19.93 -11.68
C SER A 423 0.74 -18.83 -12.35
N ILE A 424 0.04 -19.16 -13.45
CA ILE A 424 -0.88 -18.23 -14.14
C ILE A 424 -1.99 -17.77 -13.18
N ASN A 425 -2.65 -18.70 -12.51
CA ASN A 425 -3.70 -18.40 -11.55
C ASN A 425 -3.18 -17.57 -10.36
N ALA A 426 -1.98 -17.87 -9.88
CA ALA A 426 -1.32 -17.09 -8.83
C ALA A 426 -1.06 -15.64 -9.29
N ALA A 427 -0.53 -15.46 -10.50
CA ALA A 427 -0.24 -14.15 -11.07
C ALA A 427 -1.52 -13.32 -11.22
N ARG A 428 -2.58 -13.89 -11.81
CA ARG A 428 -3.90 -13.25 -11.96
C ARG A 428 -4.50 -12.82 -10.63
N TYR A 429 -4.46 -13.69 -9.63
CA TYR A 429 -5.03 -13.37 -8.33
C TYR A 429 -4.29 -12.22 -7.62
N VAL A 430 -2.95 -12.23 -7.68
CA VAL A 430 -2.16 -11.15 -7.10
C VAL A 430 -2.35 -9.85 -7.89
N GLU A 431 -2.38 -9.92 -9.22
CA GLU A 431 -2.66 -8.77 -10.09
C GLU A 431 -4.00 -8.10 -9.74
N SER A 432 -5.08 -8.89 -9.67
CA SER A 432 -6.39 -8.39 -9.25
C SER A 432 -6.38 -7.75 -7.87
N LYS A 433 -5.64 -8.31 -6.90
CA LYS A 433 -5.55 -7.76 -5.54
C LYS A 433 -4.71 -6.48 -5.48
N LEU A 434 -3.65 -6.37 -6.27
CA LEU A 434 -2.87 -5.15 -6.39
C LEU A 434 -3.66 -4.02 -7.05
N GLN A 435 -4.53 -4.35 -8.01
CA GLN A 435 -5.45 -3.37 -8.57
C GLN A 435 -6.43 -2.86 -7.49
N GLU A 436 -7.03 -3.76 -6.71
CA GLU A 436 -7.90 -3.38 -5.58
C GLU A 436 -7.17 -2.49 -4.55
N TRP A 437 -5.91 -2.79 -4.24
CA TRP A 437 -5.12 -1.98 -3.32
C TRP A 437 -4.80 -0.60 -3.88
N SER A 438 -4.53 -0.50 -5.18
CA SER A 438 -4.25 0.79 -5.81
C SER A 438 -5.46 1.72 -5.85
N ASP A 439 -6.67 1.16 -5.79
CA ASP A 439 -7.92 1.92 -5.71
C ASP A 439 -8.24 2.42 -4.28
N ASP A 440 -7.51 1.96 -3.26
CA ASP A 440 -7.67 2.40 -1.87
C ASP A 440 -7.15 3.85 -1.70
N ALA A 441 -7.90 4.67 -0.95
CA ALA A 441 -7.60 6.08 -0.72
C ALA A 441 -6.16 6.31 -0.20
N SER A 442 -5.64 5.40 0.63
CA SER A 442 -4.29 5.50 1.18
C SER A 442 -3.20 5.39 0.12
N PHE A 443 -3.39 4.57 -0.91
CA PHE A 443 -2.47 4.41 -2.03
C PHE A 443 -2.62 5.52 -3.05
N LEU A 444 -3.84 5.97 -3.33
CA LEU A 444 -4.10 7.14 -4.16
C LEU A 444 -3.41 8.40 -3.60
N GLU A 445 -3.51 8.62 -2.28
CA GLU A 445 -2.77 9.71 -1.60
C GLU A 445 -1.26 9.59 -1.79
N MET A 446 -0.71 8.37 -1.69
CA MET A 446 0.73 8.12 -1.88
C MET A 446 1.17 8.37 -3.32
N THR A 447 0.40 7.94 -4.32
CA THR A 447 0.66 8.23 -5.74
C THR A 447 0.70 9.74 -5.96
N ILE A 448 -0.32 10.48 -5.50
CA ILE A 448 -0.38 11.93 -5.67
C ILE A 448 0.81 12.61 -5.01
N ALA A 449 1.22 12.18 -3.82
CA ALA A 449 2.38 12.71 -3.13
C ALA A 449 3.70 12.43 -3.89
N GLU A 450 3.87 11.23 -4.46
CA GLU A 450 5.03 10.89 -5.30
C GLU A 450 5.05 11.76 -6.56
N SER A 451 3.93 11.84 -7.29
CA SER A 451 3.83 12.65 -8.51
C SER A 451 4.13 14.12 -8.25
N ASN A 452 3.57 14.71 -7.18
CA ASN A 452 3.85 16.10 -6.81
C ASN A 452 5.33 16.35 -6.45
N SER A 453 6.00 15.36 -5.85
CA SER A 453 7.43 15.45 -5.57
C SER A 453 8.30 15.31 -6.83
N ASN A 454 7.85 14.52 -7.80
CA ASN A 454 8.55 14.28 -9.08
C ASN A 454 8.28 15.38 -10.13
N MET A 455 7.19 16.15 -10.00
CA MET A 455 6.86 17.30 -10.85
C MET A 455 7.88 18.46 -10.76
N GLN A 456 8.84 18.41 -9.84
CA GLN A 456 10.01 19.28 -9.85
C GLN A 456 11.12 18.83 -10.83
N GLU A 457 11.07 17.61 -11.38
CA GLU A 457 12.16 17.07 -12.23
C GLU A 457 11.76 16.59 -13.63
N GLN A 458 10.48 16.40 -13.98
CA GLN A 458 10.10 16.16 -15.38
C GLN A 458 8.59 16.32 -15.66
N HIS A 459 8.26 17.11 -16.69
CA HIS A 459 6.94 17.12 -17.31
C HIS A 459 6.74 15.84 -18.13
N GLN A 460 6.12 14.83 -17.52
CA GLN A 460 5.52 13.73 -18.27
C GLN A 460 4.07 13.55 -17.79
N GLY A 461 3.19 13.30 -18.76
CA GLY A 461 1.76 13.63 -18.71
C GLY A 461 0.98 13.03 -17.54
N PHE A 462 -0.07 13.74 -17.16
CA PHE A 462 -1.16 13.31 -16.28
C PHE A 462 -1.87 12.10 -16.94
N TYR A 463 -1.33 10.91 -16.75
CA TYR A 463 -2.08 9.68 -16.89
C TYR A 463 -2.27 9.07 -15.49
N ASP A 464 -3.33 8.31 -15.39
CA ASP A 464 -3.90 7.71 -14.19
C ASP A 464 -2.92 6.66 -13.62
N ASP A 465 -1.83 7.13 -12.99
CA ASP A 465 -0.74 6.25 -12.55
C ASP A 465 -1.18 5.45 -11.33
N CYS A 466 -1.39 4.16 -11.54
CA CYS A 466 -1.66 3.18 -10.49
C CYS A 466 -0.41 3.01 -9.59
N PHE A 467 -0.57 2.95 -8.26
CA PHE A 467 0.60 2.87 -7.35
C PHE A 467 1.46 1.62 -7.65
N PHE A 468 0.85 0.48 -7.96
CA PHE A 468 1.53 -0.78 -8.28
C PHE A 468 1.60 -1.09 -9.79
N GLU A 469 1.59 -0.07 -10.65
CA GLU A 469 1.52 -0.25 -12.11
C GLU A 469 2.60 -1.20 -12.67
N GLU A 470 3.85 -1.03 -12.25
CA GLU A 470 4.97 -1.87 -12.72
C GLU A 470 4.80 -3.34 -12.30
N GLU A 471 4.36 -3.58 -11.06
CA GLU A 471 4.13 -4.92 -10.54
C GLU A 471 2.95 -5.60 -11.23
N ILE A 472 1.84 -4.87 -11.43
CA ILE A 472 0.65 -5.33 -12.14
C ILE A 472 1.00 -5.71 -13.56
N LYS A 473 1.72 -4.83 -14.27
CA LYS A 473 2.19 -5.09 -15.63
C LYS A 473 3.09 -6.32 -15.69
N CYS A 474 4.03 -6.47 -14.76
CA CYS A 474 4.92 -7.64 -14.70
C CYS A 474 4.14 -8.96 -14.54
N LEU A 475 3.12 -8.99 -13.68
CA LEU A 475 2.28 -10.17 -13.47
C LEU A 475 1.40 -10.48 -14.69
N ALA A 476 0.80 -9.46 -15.31
CA ALA A 476 -0.01 -9.60 -16.52
C ALA A 476 0.83 -10.07 -17.73
N GLU A 477 2.06 -9.57 -17.87
CA GLU A 477 2.99 -10.02 -18.91
C GLU A 477 3.39 -11.49 -18.71
N LEU A 478 3.68 -11.92 -17.48
CA LEU A 478 4.00 -13.32 -17.17
C LEU A 478 2.85 -14.23 -17.62
N GLU A 479 1.64 -13.88 -17.22
CA GLU A 479 0.44 -14.64 -17.51
C GLU A 479 0.17 -14.73 -19.02
N THR A 480 0.18 -13.60 -19.72
CA THR A 480 -0.04 -13.54 -21.18
C THR A 480 0.99 -14.39 -21.92
N ASN A 481 2.28 -14.25 -21.57
CA ASN A 481 3.36 -14.98 -22.22
C ASN A 481 3.24 -16.49 -22.03
N TRP A 482 2.91 -16.95 -20.82
CA TRP A 482 2.77 -18.38 -20.54
C TRP A 482 1.49 -18.98 -21.12
N LEU A 483 0.40 -18.21 -21.16
CA LEU A 483 -0.83 -18.65 -21.84
C LEU A 483 -0.58 -18.87 -23.34
N MET A 484 0.13 -17.94 -23.98
CA MET A 484 0.53 -18.05 -25.38
C MET A 484 1.48 -19.22 -25.63
N GLU A 485 2.42 -19.50 -24.72
CA GLU A 485 3.32 -20.65 -24.85
C GLU A 485 2.54 -21.98 -24.76
N ILE A 486 1.56 -22.08 -23.85
CA ILE A 486 0.69 -23.27 -23.78
C ILE A 486 -0.06 -23.46 -25.10
N ILE A 487 -0.66 -22.39 -25.66
CA ILE A 487 -1.37 -22.45 -26.94
C ILE A 487 -0.42 -22.92 -28.06
N ALA A 488 0.79 -22.35 -28.13
CA ALA A 488 1.78 -22.70 -29.14
C ALA A 488 2.21 -24.18 -29.04
N VAL A 489 2.38 -24.70 -27.82
CA VAL A 489 2.74 -26.10 -27.57
C VAL A 489 1.61 -27.04 -28.01
N LEU A 490 0.35 -26.75 -27.65
CA LEU A 490 -0.80 -27.54 -28.07
C LEU A 490 -0.91 -27.62 -29.60
N LEU A 491 -0.75 -26.47 -30.27
CA LEU A 491 -0.80 -26.40 -31.73
C LEU A 491 0.36 -27.17 -32.35
N ARG A 492 1.62 -26.95 -31.93
CA ARG A 492 2.78 -27.68 -32.48
C ARG A 492 2.68 -29.19 -32.28
N GLN A 493 2.16 -29.65 -31.14
CA GLN A 493 1.98 -31.08 -30.91
C GLN A 493 0.92 -31.66 -31.84
N PHE A 494 -0.19 -30.94 -32.04
CA PHE A 494 -1.19 -31.34 -33.02
C PHE A 494 -0.60 -31.41 -34.43
N GLU A 495 0.17 -30.40 -34.83
CA GLU A 495 0.87 -30.36 -36.12
C GLU A 495 1.81 -31.56 -36.27
N ASN A 496 2.65 -31.84 -35.27
CA ASN A 496 3.61 -32.95 -35.31
C ASN A 496 2.93 -34.32 -35.45
N LEU A 497 1.84 -34.56 -34.70
CA LEU A 497 1.08 -35.81 -34.77
C LEU A 497 0.31 -35.95 -36.10
N THR A 498 0.05 -34.84 -36.79
CA THR A 498 -0.68 -34.81 -38.08
C THR A 498 0.25 -34.67 -39.29
N LEU A 499 1.58 -34.66 -39.11
CA LEU A 499 2.55 -34.63 -40.22
C LEU A 499 2.36 -35.83 -41.17
N GLU A 500 2.10 -37.02 -40.64
CA GLU A 500 1.86 -38.23 -41.45
C GLU A 500 0.48 -38.18 -42.15
N TYR A 501 -0.53 -37.59 -41.53
CA TYR A 501 -1.85 -37.39 -42.13
C TYR A 501 -1.79 -36.58 -43.44
N ASN A 502 -0.86 -35.61 -43.54
CA ASN A 502 -0.63 -34.82 -44.75
C ASN A 502 0.04 -35.61 -45.91
N HIS A 503 0.58 -36.80 -45.64
CA HIS A 503 1.36 -37.58 -46.61
C HIS A 503 0.77 -38.95 -46.97
N THR A 504 0.01 -39.60 -46.08
CA THR A 504 -0.38 -41.02 -46.26
C THR A 504 -1.88 -41.33 -46.09
N GLU A 505 -2.76 -40.34 -45.96
CA GLU A 505 -4.22 -40.54 -45.86
C GLU A 505 -4.66 -41.40 -44.64
N ASP A 506 -3.85 -41.47 -43.57
CA ASP A 506 -4.17 -42.27 -42.38
C ASP A 506 -4.94 -41.45 -41.33
N SER A 507 -6.26 -41.64 -41.26
CA SER A 507 -7.15 -41.05 -40.24
C SER A 507 -6.75 -41.44 -38.81
N ASN A 508 -5.98 -42.52 -38.60
CA ASN A 508 -5.53 -42.92 -37.27
C ASN A 508 -4.62 -41.86 -36.60
N ALA A 509 -3.71 -41.24 -37.35
CA ALA A 509 -2.82 -40.20 -36.83
C ALA A 509 -3.60 -38.94 -36.41
N PHE A 510 -4.65 -38.60 -37.17
CA PHE A 510 -5.54 -37.49 -36.83
C PHE A 510 -6.36 -37.77 -35.57
N ILE A 511 -6.88 -39.00 -35.42
CA ILE A 511 -7.61 -39.43 -34.22
C ILE A 511 -6.70 -39.39 -32.99
N GLU A 512 -5.45 -39.85 -33.10
CA GLU A 512 -4.46 -39.78 -32.03
C GLU A 512 -4.18 -38.32 -31.60
N ALA A 513 -3.99 -37.42 -32.57
CA ALA A 513 -3.83 -35.99 -32.32
C ALA A 513 -5.05 -35.38 -31.59
N LEU A 514 -6.27 -35.75 -31.99
CA LEU A 514 -7.50 -35.31 -31.34
C LEU A 514 -7.65 -35.86 -29.91
N GLN A 515 -7.27 -37.12 -29.68
CA GLN A 515 -7.31 -37.72 -28.34
C GLN A 515 -6.31 -37.03 -27.40
N SER A 516 -5.09 -36.78 -27.89
CA SER A 516 -4.07 -36.03 -27.15
C SER A 516 -4.58 -34.63 -26.81
N LEU A 517 -5.05 -33.86 -27.79
CA LEU A 517 -5.61 -32.52 -27.60
C LEU A 517 -6.76 -32.51 -26.58
N LYS A 518 -7.71 -33.44 -26.70
CA LYS A 518 -8.84 -33.58 -25.77
C LYS A 518 -8.37 -33.80 -24.34
N SER A 519 -7.37 -34.66 -24.15
CA SER A 519 -6.81 -34.96 -22.83
C SER A 519 -6.16 -33.72 -22.20
N GLN A 520 -5.39 -32.97 -22.99
CA GLN A 520 -4.69 -31.77 -22.55
C GLN A 520 -5.65 -30.63 -22.23
N LEU A 521 -6.65 -30.38 -23.09
CA LEU A 521 -7.70 -29.39 -22.83
C LEU A 521 -8.51 -29.72 -21.57
N HIS A 522 -8.71 -31.00 -21.27
CA HIS A 522 -9.37 -31.42 -20.04
C HIS A 522 -8.52 -31.11 -18.79
N VAL A 523 -7.20 -31.36 -18.85
CA VAL A 523 -6.25 -30.97 -17.79
C VAL A 523 -6.25 -29.45 -17.60
N LEU A 524 -6.22 -28.68 -18.68
CA LEU A 524 -6.23 -27.21 -18.63
C LEU A 524 -7.54 -26.68 -18.06
N LYS A 525 -8.71 -27.20 -18.48
CA LYS A 525 -10.02 -26.82 -17.92
C LYS A 525 -10.08 -27.02 -16.41
N LYS A 526 -9.51 -28.12 -15.93
CA LYS A 526 -9.52 -28.48 -14.51
C LYS A 526 -8.69 -27.48 -13.70
N ASN A 527 -7.50 -27.10 -14.19
CA ASN A 527 -6.52 -26.36 -13.39
C ASN A 527 -6.54 -24.84 -13.62
N LEU A 528 -6.76 -24.39 -14.85
CA LEU A 528 -6.76 -22.97 -15.19
C LEU A 528 -8.08 -22.29 -14.75
N ASN A 529 -8.02 -21.01 -14.40
CA ASN A 529 -9.23 -20.23 -14.10
C ASN A 529 -10.14 -20.12 -15.34
N GLY A 530 -11.42 -19.81 -15.10
CA GLY A 530 -12.44 -19.87 -16.14
C GLY A 530 -12.21 -18.90 -17.30
N LYS A 531 -11.75 -17.68 -17.02
CA LYS A 531 -11.50 -16.66 -18.04
C LYS A 531 -10.35 -17.07 -18.95
N ASP A 532 -9.20 -17.40 -18.37
CA ASP A 532 -8.01 -17.73 -19.14
C ASP A 532 -8.20 -19.05 -19.91
N PHE A 533 -8.96 -20.01 -19.35
CA PHE A 533 -9.34 -21.22 -20.08
C PHE A 533 -10.21 -20.90 -21.30
N LEU A 534 -11.20 -20.01 -21.16
CA LEU A 534 -12.06 -19.60 -22.28
C LEU A 534 -11.25 -18.98 -23.42
N ASP A 535 -10.33 -18.09 -23.09
CA ASP A 535 -9.50 -17.41 -24.09
C ASP A 535 -8.49 -18.38 -24.72
N LEU A 536 -7.94 -19.31 -23.94
CA LEU A 536 -7.04 -20.36 -24.42
C LEU A 536 -7.72 -21.27 -25.44
N TRP A 537 -8.86 -21.91 -25.12
CA TRP A 537 -9.43 -22.90 -26.03
C TRP A 537 -9.96 -22.25 -27.31
N ARG A 538 -10.45 -21.00 -27.25
CA ARG A 538 -10.85 -20.23 -28.44
C ARG A 538 -9.66 -19.96 -29.35
N SER A 539 -8.52 -19.58 -28.78
CA SER A 539 -7.28 -19.34 -29.53
C SER A 539 -6.72 -20.63 -30.14
N VAL A 540 -6.85 -21.76 -29.44
CA VAL A 540 -6.50 -23.08 -29.99
C VAL A 540 -7.43 -23.44 -31.16
N ALA A 541 -8.74 -23.23 -31.04
CA ALA A 541 -9.68 -23.50 -32.12
C ALA A 541 -9.38 -22.65 -33.38
N ASP A 542 -9.11 -21.36 -33.20
CA ASP A 542 -8.69 -20.45 -34.27
C ASP A 542 -7.37 -20.89 -34.95
N GLY A 543 -6.37 -21.26 -34.14
CA GLY A 543 -5.10 -21.78 -34.64
C GLY A 543 -5.26 -23.09 -35.44
N LEU A 544 -6.13 -24.00 -34.99
CA LEU A 544 -6.44 -25.24 -35.70
C LEU A 544 -7.21 -25.00 -37.00
N ASP A 545 -8.18 -24.07 -37.01
CA ASP A 545 -8.90 -23.67 -38.23
C ASP A 545 -7.92 -23.19 -39.29
N HIS A 546 -6.99 -22.32 -38.90
CA HIS A 546 -5.94 -21.81 -39.78
C HIS A 546 -4.97 -22.90 -40.25
N PHE A 547 -4.49 -23.78 -39.36
CA PHE A 547 -3.55 -24.85 -39.72
C PHE A 547 -4.17 -25.87 -40.69
N ILE A 548 -5.37 -26.37 -40.39
CA ILE A 548 -6.05 -27.39 -41.20
C ILE A 548 -6.40 -26.79 -42.58
N CYS A 549 -6.95 -25.57 -42.61
CA CYS A 549 -7.21 -24.89 -43.86
C CYS A 549 -5.95 -24.63 -44.68
N GLY A 550 -4.87 -24.19 -44.03
CA GLY A 550 -3.57 -23.96 -44.67
C GLY A 550 -3.03 -25.23 -45.33
N SER A 551 -3.09 -26.37 -44.63
CA SER A 551 -2.66 -27.67 -45.14
C SER A 551 -3.48 -28.09 -46.37
N ILE A 552 -4.79 -27.93 -46.35
CA ILE A 552 -5.68 -28.28 -47.47
C ILE A 552 -5.46 -27.34 -48.67
N LEU A 553 -5.31 -26.04 -48.43
CA LEU A 553 -5.14 -25.05 -49.50
C LEU A 553 -3.74 -25.14 -50.13
N GLY A 554 -2.72 -25.46 -49.34
CA GLY A 554 -1.31 -25.55 -49.74
C GLY A 554 -0.89 -26.89 -50.36
N GLY A 555 -1.50 -28.02 -49.99
CA GLY A 555 -1.10 -29.34 -50.47
C GLY A 555 -1.63 -29.71 -51.87
N ASP A 556 -0.96 -30.60 -52.61
CA ASP A 556 -1.38 -31.06 -53.96
C ASP A 556 -2.44 -32.19 -53.94
N VAL A 557 -3.05 -32.45 -52.78
CA VAL A 557 -4.01 -33.55 -52.56
C VAL A 557 -5.29 -33.29 -53.36
N LYS A 558 -5.69 -34.27 -54.19
CA LYS A 558 -6.96 -34.26 -54.92
C LYS A 558 -8.00 -35.05 -54.13
N PHE A 559 -9.15 -34.45 -53.83
CA PHE A 559 -10.24 -35.12 -53.13
C PHE A 559 -11.03 -36.00 -54.09
N SER A 560 -11.05 -37.31 -53.81
CA SER A 560 -12.07 -38.24 -54.27
C SER A 560 -13.31 -38.15 -53.37
N LYS A 561 -14.46 -38.65 -53.85
CA LYS A 561 -15.70 -38.68 -53.05
C LYS A 561 -15.56 -39.43 -51.73
N LYS A 562 -14.68 -40.44 -51.67
CA LYS A 562 -14.36 -41.18 -50.44
C LYS A 562 -13.59 -40.29 -49.44
N GLN A 563 -12.56 -39.59 -49.91
CA GLN A 563 -11.74 -38.68 -49.10
C GLN A 563 -12.51 -37.45 -48.62
N SER A 564 -13.47 -36.94 -49.40
CA SER A 564 -14.36 -35.86 -48.93
C SER A 564 -15.24 -36.30 -47.76
N ASN A 565 -15.70 -37.56 -47.76
CA ASN A 565 -16.48 -38.11 -46.65
C ASN A 565 -15.61 -38.40 -45.42
N GLU A 566 -14.38 -38.90 -45.62
CA GLU A 566 -13.41 -39.13 -44.55
C GLU A 566 -13.04 -37.80 -43.87
N PHE A 567 -12.68 -36.78 -44.65
CA PHE A 567 -12.44 -35.43 -44.14
C PHE A 567 -13.64 -34.86 -43.38
N GLY A 568 -14.87 -35.03 -43.90
CA GLY A 568 -16.08 -34.61 -43.19
C GLY A 568 -16.26 -35.33 -41.84
N THR A 569 -15.90 -36.62 -41.78
CA THR A 569 -15.94 -37.41 -40.55
C THR A 569 -14.89 -36.95 -39.55
N ASP A 570 -13.67 -36.69 -40.02
CA ASP A 570 -12.56 -36.19 -39.20
C ASP A 570 -12.86 -34.80 -38.62
N MET A 571 -13.43 -33.89 -39.42
CA MET A 571 -13.84 -32.56 -38.93
C MET A 571 -15.00 -32.66 -37.92
N GLN A 572 -15.92 -33.60 -38.10
CA GLN A 572 -16.94 -33.86 -37.09
C GLN A 572 -16.30 -34.35 -35.77
N ALA A 573 -15.29 -35.21 -35.85
CA ALA A 573 -14.53 -35.65 -34.67
C ALA A 573 -13.81 -34.49 -33.97
N LEU A 574 -13.23 -33.55 -34.73
CA LEU A 574 -12.66 -32.31 -34.21
C LEU A 574 -13.71 -31.50 -33.43
N PHE A 575 -14.91 -31.29 -34.00
CA PHE A 575 -15.98 -30.55 -33.32
C PHE A 575 -16.42 -31.23 -32.01
N LEU A 576 -16.41 -32.56 -31.95
CA LEU A 576 -16.71 -33.31 -30.73
C LEU A 576 -15.69 -33.09 -29.60
N VAL A 577 -14.44 -32.72 -29.92
CA VAL A 577 -13.44 -32.36 -28.89
C VAL A 577 -13.83 -31.08 -28.15
N PHE A 578 -14.43 -30.12 -28.85
CA PHE A 578 -14.80 -28.81 -28.31
C PHE A 578 -16.25 -28.72 -27.80
N GLN A 579 -17.10 -29.71 -28.13
CA GLN A 579 -18.48 -29.80 -27.66
C GLN A 579 -18.65 -29.67 -26.12
N PRO A 580 -17.74 -30.19 -25.27
CA PRO A 580 -17.85 -30.00 -23.82
C PRO A 580 -17.63 -28.55 -23.33
N PHE A 581 -17.21 -27.64 -24.20
CA PHE A 581 -16.87 -26.26 -23.87
C PHE A 581 -17.80 -25.24 -24.55
N CYS A 582 -18.50 -25.62 -25.61
CA CYS A 582 -19.47 -24.77 -26.29
C CYS A 582 -20.57 -25.56 -27.00
N ALA A 583 -21.76 -24.96 -27.11
CA ALA A 583 -22.92 -25.61 -27.73
C ALA A 583 -22.83 -25.74 -29.26
N ARG A 584 -22.00 -24.91 -29.92
CA ARG A 584 -21.82 -24.87 -31.38
C ARG A 584 -20.33 -24.73 -31.75
N PRO A 585 -19.55 -25.82 -31.68
CA PRO A 585 -18.12 -25.80 -32.01
C PRO A 585 -17.82 -25.28 -33.40
N GLU A 586 -18.69 -25.57 -34.39
CA GLU A 586 -18.46 -25.23 -35.79
C GLU A 586 -18.41 -23.71 -36.05
N ALA A 587 -18.93 -22.91 -35.10
CA ALA A 587 -18.85 -21.45 -35.18
C ALA A 587 -17.41 -20.92 -35.00
N PHE A 588 -16.55 -21.69 -34.33
CA PHE A 588 -15.15 -21.34 -34.06
C PHE A 588 -14.18 -21.89 -35.12
N PHE A 589 -14.71 -22.59 -36.14
CA PHE A 589 -13.95 -23.11 -37.28
C PHE A 589 -14.52 -22.58 -38.61
N PRO A 590 -14.51 -21.25 -38.81
CA PRO A 590 -15.17 -20.62 -39.94
C PRO A 590 -14.62 -21.08 -41.29
N CYS A 591 -13.30 -21.27 -41.41
CA CYS A 591 -12.68 -21.68 -42.66
C CYS A 591 -12.98 -23.16 -42.99
N ILE A 592 -12.84 -24.06 -42.02
CA ILE A 592 -13.16 -25.48 -42.19
C ILE A 592 -14.63 -25.65 -42.58
N ARG A 593 -15.54 -24.91 -41.95
CA ARG A 593 -16.97 -24.95 -42.28
C ARG A 593 -17.24 -24.57 -43.74
N ASP A 594 -16.54 -23.56 -44.25
CA ASP A 594 -16.67 -23.13 -45.64
C ASP A 594 -16.07 -24.17 -46.61
N ILE A 595 -14.97 -24.84 -46.24
CA ILE A 595 -14.42 -25.97 -47.00
C ILE A 595 -15.39 -27.15 -47.03
N LEU A 596 -15.98 -27.55 -45.90
CA LEU A 596 -16.95 -28.64 -45.83
C LEU A 596 -18.18 -28.37 -46.71
N LYS A 597 -18.66 -27.12 -46.74
CA LYS A 597 -19.73 -26.69 -47.65
C LYS A 597 -19.32 -26.85 -49.11
N LEU A 598 -18.11 -26.42 -49.47
CA LEU A 598 -17.58 -26.55 -50.84
C LEU A 598 -17.44 -28.02 -51.27
N LEU A 599 -16.98 -28.89 -50.38
CA LEU A 599 -16.84 -30.32 -50.66
C LEU A 599 -18.20 -31.04 -50.80
N ALA A 600 -19.26 -30.50 -50.20
CA ALA A 600 -20.62 -31.05 -50.26
C ALA A 600 -21.45 -30.57 -51.48
N MET A 601 -20.94 -29.63 -52.29
CA MET A 601 -21.66 -29.09 -53.44
C MET A 601 -21.84 -30.10 -54.58
N SER A 602 -22.97 -30.01 -55.28
CA SER A 602 -23.23 -30.77 -56.49
C SER A 602 -22.41 -30.26 -57.69
N GLY A 603 -22.18 -31.13 -58.69
CA GLY A 603 -21.42 -30.76 -59.89
C GLY A 603 -22.02 -29.63 -60.72
N GLU A 604 -23.31 -29.33 -60.57
CA GLU A 604 -23.98 -28.19 -61.21
C GLU A 604 -23.71 -26.88 -60.46
N GLU A 605 -23.74 -26.91 -59.12
CA GLU A 605 -23.42 -25.77 -58.25
C GLU A 605 -21.95 -25.36 -58.39
N VAL A 606 -21.04 -26.33 -58.51
CA VAL A 606 -19.61 -26.05 -58.73
C VAL A 606 -19.36 -25.40 -60.08
N LYS A 607 -20.04 -25.84 -61.14
CA LYS A 607 -19.97 -25.19 -62.47
C LYS A 607 -20.53 -23.77 -62.40
N HIS A 608 -21.60 -23.55 -61.66
CA HIS A 608 -22.19 -22.23 -61.49
C HIS A 608 -21.26 -21.26 -60.74
N LEU A 609 -20.56 -21.74 -59.70
CA LEU A 609 -19.56 -20.98 -58.94
C LEU A 609 -18.28 -20.66 -59.74
N LEU A 610 -17.83 -21.57 -60.62
CA LEU A 610 -16.66 -21.35 -61.47
C LEU A 610 -16.94 -20.42 -62.67
N VAL A 611 -18.18 -20.39 -63.16
CA VAL A 611 -18.62 -19.53 -64.27
C VAL A 611 -19.06 -18.14 -63.78
N GLY A 612 -19.50 -18.04 -62.53
CA GLY A 612 -19.84 -16.78 -61.87
C GLY A 612 -18.65 -15.82 -61.82
N LYS A 613 -18.81 -14.61 -62.37
CA LYS A 613 -17.80 -13.54 -62.29
C LYS A 613 -17.28 -13.39 -60.86
N LYS A 614 -15.95 -13.27 -60.67
CA LYS A 614 -15.24 -13.02 -59.40
C LYS A 614 -15.97 -12.03 -58.48
N SER A 615 -16.93 -12.51 -57.70
CA SER A 615 -17.81 -11.67 -56.91
C SER A 615 -18.07 -12.36 -55.58
N GLU A 616 -17.60 -11.74 -54.50
CA GLU A 616 -17.83 -12.20 -53.13
C GLU A 616 -19.32 -12.33 -52.80
N LYS A 617 -20.18 -11.53 -53.44
CA LYS A 617 -21.64 -11.60 -53.29
C LYS A 617 -22.22 -12.94 -53.75
N TYR A 618 -21.60 -13.59 -54.75
CA TYR A 618 -21.99 -14.92 -55.21
C TYR A 618 -21.52 -16.05 -54.29
N MET A 619 -20.43 -15.84 -53.53
CA MET A 619 -19.96 -16.83 -52.54
C MET A 619 -20.85 -16.79 -51.28
N GLN A 620 -21.26 -15.58 -50.88
CA GLN A 620 -22.16 -15.38 -49.76
C GLN A 620 -23.55 -16.00 -49.97
N SER A 621 -24.04 -16.09 -51.22
CA SER A 621 -25.32 -16.77 -51.50
C SER A 621 -25.29 -18.29 -51.29
N TYR A 622 -24.10 -18.90 -51.29
CA TYR A 622 -23.89 -20.30 -50.88
C TYR A 622 -23.43 -20.43 -49.42
N GLY A 623 -23.47 -19.33 -48.66
CA GLY A 623 -23.07 -19.29 -47.25
C GLY A 623 -21.57 -19.45 -47.04
N ILE A 624 -20.74 -19.09 -48.02
CA ILE A 624 -19.27 -19.03 -47.93
C ILE A 624 -18.88 -17.57 -47.70
N SER A 625 -18.21 -17.29 -46.59
CA SER A 625 -17.93 -15.92 -46.14
C SER A 625 -16.51 -15.70 -45.64
N HIS A 626 -15.76 -16.78 -45.38
CA HIS A 626 -14.44 -16.73 -44.74
C HIS A 626 -13.30 -17.13 -45.68
N LEU A 627 -13.61 -17.81 -46.79
CA LEU A 627 -12.65 -18.12 -47.86
C LEU A 627 -12.64 -17.02 -48.93
N ARG A 628 -11.44 -16.65 -49.40
CA ARG A 628 -11.26 -15.76 -50.55
C ARG A 628 -11.52 -16.49 -51.87
N PHE A 629 -11.83 -15.73 -52.93
CA PHE A 629 -12.18 -16.31 -54.22
C PHE A 629 -11.10 -17.25 -54.78
N ASP A 630 -9.83 -16.88 -54.63
CA ASP A 630 -8.68 -17.69 -55.04
C ASP A 630 -8.53 -18.99 -54.25
N GLN A 631 -8.89 -18.98 -52.96
CA GLN A 631 -8.90 -20.17 -52.10
C GLN A 631 -10.07 -21.10 -52.48
N VAL A 632 -11.24 -20.55 -52.77
CA VAL A 632 -12.39 -21.33 -53.26
C VAL A 632 -12.06 -21.98 -54.60
N GLU A 633 -11.50 -21.23 -55.55
CA GLU A 633 -11.10 -21.76 -56.86
C GLU A 633 -10.06 -22.88 -56.74
N LYS A 634 -9.06 -22.71 -55.87
CA LYS A 634 -8.07 -23.76 -55.56
C LYS A 634 -8.70 -25.02 -54.96
N THR A 635 -9.64 -24.86 -54.04
CA THR A 635 -10.33 -25.98 -53.39
C THR A 635 -11.21 -26.75 -54.39
N LEU A 636 -11.96 -26.04 -55.23
CA LEU A 636 -12.82 -26.63 -56.26
C LEU A 636 -12.03 -27.36 -57.35
N ARG A 637 -10.83 -26.86 -57.73
CA ARG A 637 -9.95 -27.55 -58.69
C ARG A 637 -9.35 -28.86 -58.17
N LYS A 638 -9.35 -29.07 -56.85
CA LYS A 638 -8.88 -30.31 -56.21
C LYS A 638 -9.96 -31.40 -56.15
N LEU A 639 -11.23 -31.07 -56.39
CA LEU A 639 -12.32 -32.05 -56.47
C LEU A 639 -12.25 -32.83 -57.80
N LYS A 640 -12.14 -34.16 -57.71
CA LYS A 640 -12.37 -35.04 -58.87
C LYS A 640 -13.89 -35.28 -58.99
N PHE A 641 -14.50 -34.65 -59.99
CA PHE A 641 -15.89 -34.91 -60.39
C PHE A 641 -16.01 -36.19 -61.21
#